data_AF-A0A954R4T6-F1
#
_entry.id   AF-A0A954R4T6-F1
#
_cell.length_a   1.000
_cell.length_b   1.000
_cell.length_c   1.000
_cell.angle_alpha   90.00
_cell.angle_beta   90.00
_cell.angle_gamma   90.00
#
_symmetry.space_group_name_H-M   'P 1'
#
loop_
_entity.id
_entity.type
_entity.pdbx_description
1 polymer ?
#
loop_
_entity_poly.entity_id
_entity_poly.type
_entity_poly.pdbx_seq_one_letter_code
_entity_poly.pdbx_strand_id
1 'polypeptide(L)'
;SGVLAAIIYLAIFVLQTKDGTIRIETNADFDGKVPLVIRQGDEVIKRLTVESQGVSTRVRAGSYSIDFDGEHTSFELQGTRATVKAGGVWIAKIDYQSNEGNDSWKALSDPSKVHQLANEDTRHGRYEAALDKVLWYWDNAVTIQPSQSAVRRSFLLSDWLKLGEAFPPALEKLKSIRDQLEASILSKNQVRVRSEDFADFAALNDTLRDEQRTVHVFKEIEARDPEDAKRLRYWLPDAVDGKPDVVDGAGIDIDTPAREGTPVAQFEEGLPLDEAVEQFNQKNIRKNLGFDQPPLTALEIVTCARWKLQTNTELTPETRAGLSTLATERQLPLQWTIEGGFATFPAGEREVKGFQIFLMDHSRDVAVFVRRRYLSSLPPSIAPSDLTPDPDAMPLASAITEFNAIHNTIDGVRQPPLTLDEVLAAIASWSSRRDEAPVDNATYEAFLNIAATRQLPHGVKFEVIPSFGSVTGDSFKVWSVRILMPLISKPGWTYAFSIREQYVGVDSIDMTSIYWGVPADNGLQAGVRLVPSQPEYRIGQRIGVEFFYRSTTGRAIEADLPNAFTFKEIKVVDGDGSELKAIDHQQHLVGGWMGTNIGEQPTRRIGQSIQISSSVPTESKTAVDGAHESGAGATILAEAGQTCRLRFLVRNYATEVGEPLPTGKVEFRVLGQAFIFRSPSN
;
A
#
# COMPACT_ATOMS: atom_id res chain seq x y z
N SER A 1 14.33 -68.53 35.10
CA SER A 1 13.65 -69.23 33.98
C SER A 1 12.43 -68.41 33.62
N GLY A 2 12.41 -67.51 32.66
CA GLY A 2 12.99 -67.48 31.32
C GLY A 2 11.85 -66.94 30.44
N VAL A 3 11.66 -65.62 30.42
CA VAL A 3 10.70 -64.96 29.51
C VAL A 3 11.46 -64.72 28.22
N LEU A 4 11.04 -65.38 27.14
CA LEU A 4 11.61 -65.16 25.81
C LEU A 4 11.41 -63.69 25.42
N ALA A 5 12.51 -62.97 25.30
CA ALA A 5 12.57 -61.71 24.57
C ALA A 5 12.43 -62.04 23.08
N ALA A 6 11.25 -61.78 22.51
CA ALA A 6 11.10 -61.67 21.07
C ALA A 6 11.83 -60.39 20.64
N ILE A 7 12.97 -60.54 19.97
CA ILE A 7 13.71 -59.42 19.39
C ILE A 7 12.90 -58.95 18.18
N ILE A 8 12.05 -57.95 18.39
CA ILE A 8 11.37 -57.25 17.31
C ILE A 8 12.39 -56.30 16.68
N TYR A 9 12.84 -56.62 15.46
CA TYR A 9 13.64 -55.69 14.66
C TYR A 9 12.74 -54.57 14.17
N LEU A 10 12.76 -53.43 14.87
CA LEU A 10 11.94 -52.27 14.54
C LEU A 10 12.66 -51.44 13.46
N ALA A 11 12.18 -51.52 12.21
CA ALA A 11 12.62 -50.61 11.16
C ALA A 11 11.62 -49.46 11.03
N ILE A 12 12.06 -48.24 11.35
CA ILE A 12 11.25 -47.01 11.35
C ILE A 12 11.56 -46.23 10.06
N PHE A 13 10.58 -46.10 9.16
CA PHE A 13 10.65 -45.19 8.02
C PHE A 13 9.91 -43.90 8.34
N VAL A 14 10.62 -42.77 8.48
CA VAL A 14 10.01 -41.46 8.80
C VAL A 14 9.70 -40.67 7.52
N LEU A 15 8.41 -40.45 7.24
CA LEU A 15 7.92 -39.67 6.10
C LEU A 15 7.38 -38.32 6.60
N GLN A 16 7.93 -37.19 6.15
CA GLN A 16 7.36 -35.86 6.39
C GLN A 16 6.55 -35.43 5.15
N THR A 17 5.25 -35.16 5.32
CA THR A 17 4.36 -34.75 4.22
C THR A 17 3.55 -33.49 4.59
N LYS A 18 3.25 -32.65 3.60
CA LYS A 18 2.23 -31.59 3.71
C LYS A 18 0.83 -32.08 3.31
N ASP A 19 0.77 -33.14 2.50
CA ASP A 19 -0.34 -34.06 2.20
C ASP A 19 0.17 -35.09 1.16
N GLY A 20 -0.41 -36.29 1.06
CA GLY A 20 0.01 -37.26 0.03
C GLY A 20 -0.63 -38.65 0.12
N THR A 21 -0.48 -39.43 -0.96
CA THR A 21 -0.91 -40.84 -1.02
C THR A 21 0.30 -41.74 -0.86
N ILE A 22 0.24 -42.66 0.10
CA ILE A 22 1.24 -43.72 0.26
C ILE A 22 0.72 -44.94 -0.49
N ARG A 23 1.45 -45.35 -1.53
CA ARG A 23 1.16 -46.58 -2.27
C ARG A 23 2.20 -47.63 -1.88
N ILE A 24 1.71 -48.81 -1.49
CA ILE A 24 2.54 -49.94 -1.11
C ILE A 24 2.26 -51.07 -2.07
N GLU A 25 3.24 -51.43 -2.88
CA GLU A 25 3.19 -52.55 -3.82
C GLU A 25 3.96 -53.73 -3.24
N THR A 26 3.45 -54.95 -3.41
CA THR A 26 4.12 -56.19 -2.98
C THR A 26 4.65 -56.96 -4.18
N ASN A 27 5.56 -57.88 -3.91
CA ASN A 27 6.05 -58.79 -4.94
C ASN A 27 4.99 -59.87 -5.23
N ALA A 28 4.63 -60.04 -6.50
CA ALA A 28 3.61 -60.99 -6.95
C ALA A 28 3.97 -62.46 -6.64
N ASP A 29 5.26 -62.77 -6.50
CA ASP A 29 5.77 -64.10 -6.18
C ASP A 29 5.86 -64.36 -4.66
N PHE A 30 5.47 -63.40 -3.82
CA PHE A 30 5.43 -63.52 -2.36
C PHE A 30 4.00 -63.83 -1.90
N ASP A 31 3.75 -65.08 -1.50
CA ASP A 31 2.43 -65.57 -1.09
C ASP A 31 2.08 -65.29 0.39
N GLY A 32 2.92 -64.49 1.07
CA GLY A 32 2.77 -64.12 2.48
C GLY A 32 2.00 -62.82 2.68
N LYS A 33 1.28 -62.71 3.81
CA LYS A 33 0.65 -61.46 4.25
C LYS A 33 1.64 -60.65 5.07
N VAL A 34 1.86 -59.38 4.71
CA VAL A 34 2.77 -58.49 5.44
C VAL A 34 1.95 -57.54 6.32
N PRO A 35 1.90 -57.74 7.64
CA PRO A 35 1.29 -56.77 8.54
C PRO A 35 2.19 -55.52 8.63
N LEU A 36 1.57 -54.34 8.50
CA LEU A 36 2.22 -53.05 8.66
C LEU A 36 1.41 -52.12 9.56
N VAL A 37 2.12 -51.21 10.22
CA VAL A 37 1.52 -50.22 11.11
C VAL A 37 2.04 -48.85 10.74
N ILE A 38 1.14 -47.91 10.46
CA ILE A 38 1.46 -46.49 10.23
C ILE A 38 1.19 -45.75 11.54
N ARG A 39 2.18 -45.01 12.01
CA ARG A 39 2.13 -44.21 13.24
C ARG A 39 2.47 -42.75 12.99
N GLN A 40 2.02 -41.88 13.88
CA GLN A 40 2.41 -40.46 13.94
C GLN A 40 2.80 -40.17 15.39
N GLY A 41 4.11 -40.04 15.66
CA GLY A 41 4.62 -40.14 17.03
C GLY A 41 4.31 -41.51 17.63
N ASP A 42 3.75 -41.55 18.85
CA ASP A 42 3.41 -42.80 19.54
C ASP A 42 2.03 -43.38 19.13
N GLU A 43 1.21 -42.60 18.42
CA GLU A 43 -0.16 -42.96 18.04
C GLU A 43 -0.20 -43.86 16.80
N VAL A 44 -0.97 -44.95 16.86
CA VAL A 44 -1.21 -45.83 15.71
C VAL A 44 -2.32 -45.27 14.85
N ILE A 45 -1.95 -44.71 13.70
CA ILE A 45 -2.87 -44.09 12.74
C ILE A 45 -3.60 -45.15 11.93
N LYS A 46 -2.89 -46.22 11.51
CA LYS A 46 -3.52 -47.30 10.73
C LYS A 46 -2.77 -48.60 10.84
N ARG A 47 -3.51 -49.72 10.90
CA ARG A 47 -2.96 -51.07 10.73
C ARG A 47 -3.45 -51.61 9.41
N LEU A 48 -2.53 -52.07 8.57
CA LEU A 48 -2.83 -52.64 7.27
C LEU A 48 -2.17 -54.00 7.15
N THR A 49 -2.71 -54.83 6.27
CA THR A 49 -2.09 -56.10 5.87
C THR A 49 -1.94 -56.04 4.36
N VAL A 50 -0.71 -56.08 3.86
CA VAL A 50 -0.46 -56.07 2.41
C VAL A 50 -0.50 -57.49 1.88
N GLU A 51 -1.35 -57.70 0.89
CA GLU A 51 -1.49 -58.95 0.13
C GLU A 51 -0.88 -58.74 -1.28
N SER A 52 -0.85 -59.77 -2.13
CA SER A 52 -0.15 -59.77 -3.43
C SER A 52 -0.61 -58.70 -4.44
N GLN A 53 -1.75 -58.04 -4.20
CA GLN A 53 -2.27 -56.95 -5.03
C GLN A 53 -1.81 -55.55 -4.59
N GLY A 54 -1.07 -55.43 -3.48
CA GLY A 54 -0.68 -54.15 -2.88
C GLY A 54 -1.82 -53.44 -2.15
N VAL A 55 -1.51 -52.34 -1.46
CA VAL A 55 -2.48 -51.49 -0.76
C VAL A 55 -2.11 -50.02 -0.89
N SER A 56 -3.12 -49.16 -1.08
CA SER A 56 -2.95 -47.71 -1.09
C SER A 56 -3.71 -47.10 0.08
N THR A 57 -3.10 -46.13 0.77
CA THR A 57 -3.79 -45.36 1.81
C THR A 57 -3.36 -43.90 1.79
N ARG A 58 -4.31 -43.02 2.06
CA ARG A 58 -4.02 -41.59 2.20
C ARG A 58 -3.66 -41.25 3.65
N VAL A 59 -2.71 -40.34 3.80
CA VAL A 59 -2.33 -39.76 5.09
C VAL A 59 -2.43 -38.23 5.01
N ARG A 60 -2.65 -37.57 6.15
CA ARG A 60 -2.72 -36.11 6.24
C ARG A 60 -1.30 -35.51 6.26
N ALA A 61 -1.21 -34.18 6.33
CA ALA A 61 0.04 -33.49 6.63
C ALA A 61 0.61 -33.98 7.96
N GLY A 62 1.85 -34.45 7.98
CA GLY A 62 2.46 -34.94 9.22
C GLY A 62 3.75 -35.71 9.01
N SER A 63 4.41 -36.01 10.12
CA SER A 63 5.55 -36.93 10.17
C SER A 63 5.08 -38.31 10.62
N TYR A 64 5.21 -39.32 9.76
CA TYR A 64 4.73 -40.67 10.01
C TYR A 64 5.87 -41.67 10.09
N SER A 65 5.77 -42.65 10.98
CA SER A 65 6.59 -43.87 10.92
C SER A 65 5.79 -45.06 10.41
N ILE A 66 6.42 -45.91 9.60
CA ILE A 66 5.81 -47.16 9.12
C ILE A 66 6.62 -48.33 9.66
N ASP A 67 5.99 -49.17 10.49
CA ASP A 67 6.56 -50.35 11.10
C ASP A 67 6.10 -51.61 10.34
N PHE A 68 7.02 -52.54 10.10
CA PHE A 68 6.75 -53.86 9.52
C PHE A 68 7.08 -54.95 10.53
N ASP A 69 6.21 -55.95 10.67
CA ASP A 69 6.44 -57.07 11.58
C ASP A 69 6.94 -58.29 10.79
N GLY A 70 8.26 -58.52 10.81
CA GLY A 70 8.90 -59.64 10.13
C GLY A 70 10.41 -59.75 10.39
N GLU A 71 10.89 -60.98 10.65
CA GLU A 71 12.32 -61.27 10.87
C GLU A 71 13.12 -61.07 9.57
N HIS A 72 14.34 -60.52 9.70
CA HIS A 72 15.31 -60.30 8.60
C HIS A 72 14.85 -59.32 7.50
N THR A 73 14.17 -58.23 7.87
CA THR A 73 13.79 -57.13 6.97
C THR A 73 14.89 -56.05 6.86
N SER A 74 15.20 -55.62 5.63
CA SER A 74 16.15 -54.55 5.33
C SER A 74 15.57 -53.55 4.31
N PHE A 75 16.09 -52.31 4.32
CA PHE A 75 15.55 -51.20 3.52
C PHE A 75 16.59 -50.62 2.57
N GLU A 76 16.18 -50.35 1.34
CA GLU A 76 16.94 -49.58 0.36
C GLU A 76 16.10 -48.37 -0.08
N LEU A 77 16.67 -47.17 0.04
CA LEU A 77 16.04 -45.92 -0.36
C LEU A 77 16.67 -45.40 -1.66
N GLN A 78 15.84 -45.17 -2.68
CA GLN A 78 16.24 -44.49 -3.91
C GLN A 78 15.20 -43.42 -4.25
N GLY A 79 15.55 -42.15 -4.06
CA GLY A 79 14.65 -41.02 -4.32
C GLY A 79 13.39 -41.08 -3.44
N THR A 80 12.21 -41.02 -4.06
CA THR A 80 10.90 -41.06 -3.38
C THR A 80 10.34 -42.48 -3.18
N ARG A 81 11.14 -43.52 -3.47
CA ARG A 81 10.74 -44.92 -3.37
C ARG A 81 11.59 -45.65 -2.33
N ALA A 82 10.93 -46.23 -1.33
CA ALA A 82 11.56 -47.14 -0.37
C ALA A 82 11.26 -48.59 -0.74
N THR A 83 12.28 -49.43 -0.83
CA THR A 83 12.12 -50.87 -1.08
C THR A 83 12.44 -51.66 0.18
N VAL A 84 11.49 -52.47 0.63
CA VAL A 84 11.61 -53.39 1.76
C VAL A 84 11.98 -54.77 1.23
N LYS A 85 13.06 -55.34 1.75
CA LYS A 85 13.52 -56.70 1.42
C LYS A 85 13.48 -57.59 2.66
N ALA A 86 13.10 -58.84 2.50
CA ALA A 86 13.24 -59.88 3.52
C ALA A 86 14.04 -61.05 2.94
N GLY A 87 15.09 -61.49 3.63
CA GLY A 87 15.93 -62.59 3.14
C GLY A 87 16.60 -62.33 1.78
N GLY A 88 16.79 -61.06 1.39
CA GLY A 88 17.37 -60.65 0.10
C GLY A 88 16.37 -60.50 -1.05
N VAL A 89 15.09 -60.86 -0.86
CA VAL A 89 14.02 -60.69 -1.83
C VAL A 89 13.20 -59.46 -1.48
N TRP A 90 12.87 -58.62 -2.46
CA TRP A 90 11.99 -57.47 -2.21
C TRP A 90 10.55 -57.96 -1.96
N ILE A 91 9.95 -57.48 -0.88
CA ILE A 91 8.61 -57.86 -0.42
C ILE A 91 7.63 -56.71 -0.50
N ALA A 92 8.10 -55.46 -0.38
CA ALA A 92 7.27 -54.28 -0.56
C ALA A 92 8.05 -53.12 -1.20
N LYS A 93 7.40 -52.33 -2.05
CA LYS A 93 7.87 -51.04 -2.55
C LYS A 93 6.88 -49.98 -2.12
N ILE A 94 7.38 -48.99 -1.42
CA ILE A 94 6.61 -47.85 -0.95
C ILE A 94 6.96 -46.68 -1.85
N ASP A 95 5.98 -46.29 -2.67
CA ASP A 95 6.06 -45.12 -3.50
C ASP A 95 5.41 -43.94 -2.79
N TYR A 96 6.21 -42.90 -2.55
CA TYR A 96 5.70 -41.59 -2.18
C TYR A 96 5.52 -40.75 -3.44
N GLN A 97 4.27 -40.42 -3.75
CA GLN A 97 3.95 -39.39 -4.73
C GLN A 97 3.71 -38.09 -3.97
N SER A 98 4.68 -37.18 -4.01
CA SER A 98 4.48 -35.79 -3.60
C SER A 98 3.48 -35.14 -4.54
N ASN A 99 2.46 -34.46 -4.00
CA ASN A 99 1.57 -33.59 -4.77
C ASN A 99 2.30 -32.35 -5.36
N GLU A 100 3.63 -32.26 -5.27
CA GLU A 100 4.44 -31.12 -5.76
C GLU A 100 4.32 -30.84 -7.27
N GLY A 101 3.79 -31.77 -8.07
CA GLY A 101 3.40 -31.51 -9.46
C GLY A 101 2.07 -30.78 -9.65
N ASN A 102 1.27 -30.64 -8.59
CA ASN A 102 -0.13 -30.24 -8.64
C ASN A 102 -0.39 -28.82 -8.07
N ASP A 103 0.65 -28.07 -7.72
CA ASP A 103 0.58 -26.71 -7.14
C ASP A 103 1.22 -25.62 -8.03
N SER A 104 1.69 -25.97 -9.24
CA SER A 104 2.24 -25.00 -10.20
C SER A 104 1.26 -23.87 -10.54
N TRP A 105 -0.04 -24.12 -10.40
CA TRP A 105 -1.10 -23.14 -10.58
C TRP A 105 -1.11 -22.04 -9.51
N LYS A 106 -0.54 -22.26 -8.31
CA LYS A 106 -0.40 -21.23 -7.27
C LYS A 106 0.63 -20.16 -7.64
N ALA A 107 1.52 -20.44 -8.59
CA ALA A 107 2.45 -19.47 -9.16
C ALA A 107 1.85 -18.66 -10.33
N LEU A 108 0.62 -18.97 -10.76
CA LEU A 108 -0.07 -18.20 -11.80
C LEU A 108 -0.58 -16.88 -11.21
N SER A 109 -0.18 -15.76 -11.81
CA SER A 109 -0.66 -14.41 -11.44
C SER A 109 -2.02 -14.05 -12.06
N ASP A 110 -2.68 -14.98 -12.75
CA ASP A 110 -3.94 -14.75 -13.47
C ASP A 110 -5.08 -15.58 -12.84
N PRO A 111 -5.98 -14.95 -12.06
CA PRO A 111 -7.08 -15.64 -11.41
C PRO A 111 -8.01 -16.36 -12.38
N SER A 112 -8.22 -15.83 -13.59
CA SER A 112 -9.11 -16.46 -14.58
C SER A 112 -8.63 -17.86 -14.98
N LYS A 113 -7.30 -18.05 -15.07
CA LYS A 113 -6.70 -19.35 -15.36
C LYS A 113 -6.88 -20.32 -14.20
N VAL A 114 -6.76 -19.86 -12.96
CA VAL A 114 -6.98 -20.72 -11.78
C VAL A 114 -8.45 -21.16 -11.69
N HIS A 115 -9.40 -20.28 -12.00
CA HIS A 115 -10.81 -20.64 -12.11
C HIS A 115 -11.07 -21.66 -13.23
N GLN A 116 -10.46 -21.48 -14.40
CA GLN A 116 -10.56 -22.45 -15.50
C GLN A 116 -10.01 -23.83 -15.10
N LEU A 117 -8.86 -23.87 -14.44
CA LEU A 117 -8.26 -25.12 -13.94
C LEU A 117 -9.13 -25.80 -12.88
N ALA A 118 -9.80 -25.04 -12.01
CA ALA A 118 -10.78 -25.59 -11.07
C ALA A 118 -11.95 -26.27 -11.81
N ASN A 119 -12.43 -25.66 -12.88
CA ASN A 119 -13.49 -26.22 -13.71
C ASN A 119 -13.05 -27.45 -14.52
N GLU A 120 -11.79 -27.50 -14.94
CA GLU A 120 -11.19 -28.70 -15.56
C GLU A 120 -11.08 -29.85 -14.54
N ASP A 121 -10.59 -29.58 -13.33
CA ASP A 121 -10.49 -30.58 -12.27
C ASP A 121 -11.86 -31.12 -11.86
N THR A 122 -12.87 -30.26 -11.75
CA THR A 122 -14.27 -30.68 -11.49
C THR A 122 -14.76 -31.62 -12.59
N ARG A 123 -14.55 -31.28 -13.87
CA ARG A 123 -14.96 -32.12 -15.01
C ARG A 123 -14.25 -33.48 -15.04
N HIS A 124 -13.03 -33.54 -14.53
CA HIS A 124 -12.25 -34.77 -14.46
C HIS A 124 -12.41 -35.56 -13.14
N GLY A 125 -13.36 -35.17 -12.28
CA GLY A 125 -13.61 -35.85 -11.00
C GLY A 125 -12.53 -35.63 -9.93
N ARG A 126 -11.62 -34.67 -10.13
CA ARG A 126 -10.55 -34.32 -9.19
C ARG A 126 -11.04 -33.26 -8.19
N TYR A 127 -12.11 -33.58 -7.48
CA TYR A 127 -12.90 -32.61 -6.73
C TYR A 127 -12.15 -31.87 -5.62
N GLU A 128 -11.22 -32.51 -4.93
CA GLU A 128 -10.42 -31.85 -3.90
C GLU A 128 -9.44 -30.83 -4.49
N ALA A 129 -8.78 -31.17 -5.60
CA ALA A 129 -7.89 -30.25 -6.31
C ALA A 129 -8.66 -29.07 -6.92
N ALA A 130 -9.91 -29.29 -7.33
CA ALA A 130 -10.83 -28.24 -7.74
C ALA A 130 -11.19 -27.33 -6.55
N LEU A 131 -11.52 -27.90 -5.39
CA LEU A 131 -11.86 -27.14 -4.19
C LEU A 131 -10.70 -26.25 -3.73
N ASP A 132 -9.46 -26.75 -3.76
CA ASP A 132 -8.27 -25.97 -3.41
C ASP A 132 -8.09 -24.73 -4.31
N LYS A 133 -8.36 -24.88 -5.62
CA LYS A 133 -8.29 -23.78 -6.59
C LYS A 133 -9.42 -22.77 -6.42
N VAL A 134 -10.64 -23.25 -6.13
CA VAL A 134 -11.79 -22.40 -5.82
C VAL A 134 -11.53 -21.56 -4.57
N LEU A 135 -10.97 -22.18 -3.52
CA LEU A 135 -10.60 -21.47 -2.29
C LEU A 135 -9.49 -20.45 -2.52
N TRP A 136 -8.44 -20.83 -3.26
CA TRP A 136 -7.40 -19.88 -3.62
C TRP A 136 -7.97 -18.70 -4.41
N TYR A 137 -8.85 -18.96 -5.37
CA TYR A 137 -9.48 -17.88 -6.14
C TYR A 137 -10.32 -16.98 -5.23
N TRP A 138 -11.12 -17.55 -4.34
CA TRP A 138 -11.94 -16.80 -3.37
C TRP A 138 -11.09 -15.81 -2.54
N ASP A 139 -9.95 -16.28 -2.05
CA ASP A 139 -9.05 -15.53 -1.16
C ASP A 139 -8.14 -14.53 -1.90
N ASN A 140 -7.78 -14.80 -3.17
CA ASN A 140 -6.71 -14.06 -3.87
C ASN A 140 -7.19 -13.26 -5.08
N ALA A 141 -8.28 -13.66 -5.75
CA ALA A 141 -8.62 -13.12 -7.08
C ALA A 141 -8.88 -11.61 -7.08
N VAL A 142 -9.62 -11.10 -6.10
CA VAL A 142 -9.96 -9.66 -5.99
C VAL A 142 -8.74 -8.83 -5.63
N THR A 143 -7.83 -9.36 -4.80
CA THR A 143 -6.57 -8.69 -4.44
C THR A 143 -5.63 -8.58 -5.64
N ILE A 144 -5.57 -9.61 -6.47
CA ILE A 144 -4.72 -9.64 -7.68
C ILE A 144 -5.34 -8.82 -8.82
N GLN A 145 -6.65 -8.94 -9.02
CA GLN A 145 -7.39 -8.27 -10.09
C GLN A 145 -8.79 -7.86 -9.61
N PRO A 146 -9.01 -6.60 -9.20
CA PRO A 146 -10.28 -6.15 -8.61
C PRO A 146 -11.54 -6.37 -9.47
N SER A 147 -11.39 -6.41 -10.80
CA SER A 147 -12.50 -6.73 -11.72
C SER A 147 -13.04 -8.16 -11.55
N GLN A 148 -12.31 -9.04 -10.88
CA GLN A 148 -12.75 -10.39 -10.55
C GLN A 148 -13.81 -10.40 -9.43
N SER A 149 -14.11 -9.26 -8.78
CA SER A 149 -15.16 -9.17 -7.76
C SER A 149 -16.55 -9.58 -8.26
N ALA A 150 -16.91 -9.16 -9.48
CA ALA A 150 -18.16 -9.56 -10.12
C ALA A 150 -18.16 -11.05 -10.52
N VAL A 151 -17.01 -11.55 -11.02
CA VAL A 151 -16.85 -12.96 -11.42
C VAL A 151 -16.87 -13.89 -10.20
N ARG A 152 -16.26 -13.47 -9.09
CA ARG A 152 -16.27 -14.18 -7.81
C ARG A 152 -17.68 -14.37 -7.29
N ARG A 153 -18.52 -13.32 -7.31
CA ARG A 153 -19.90 -13.36 -6.81
C ARG A 153 -20.91 -14.02 -7.75
N SER A 154 -20.51 -14.38 -8.97
CA SER A 154 -21.40 -14.98 -9.97
C SER A 154 -20.88 -16.34 -10.43
N PHE A 155 -19.97 -16.34 -11.42
CA PHE A 155 -19.49 -17.55 -12.07
C PHE A 155 -18.80 -18.51 -11.11
N LEU A 156 -17.89 -18.00 -10.26
CA LEU A 156 -17.21 -18.84 -9.28
C LEU A 156 -18.19 -19.48 -8.29
N LEU A 157 -19.12 -18.71 -7.73
CA LEU A 157 -20.10 -19.24 -6.78
C LEU A 157 -21.02 -20.29 -7.41
N SER A 158 -21.49 -20.06 -8.64
CA SER A 158 -22.22 -21.06 -9.42
C SER A 158 -21.41 -22.34 -9.61
N ASP A 159 -20.14 -22.23 -10.00
CA ASP A 159 -19.29 -23.39 -10.26
C ASP A 159 -18.87 -24.11 -8.97
N TRP A 160 -18.71 -23.37 -7.86
CA TRP A 160 -18.51 -23.94 -6.53
C TRP A 160 -19.76 -24.71 -6.06
N LEU A 161 -20.96 -24.19 -6.30
CA LEU A 161 -22.18 -24.91 -5.96
C LEU A 161 -22.28 -26.24 -6.73
N LYS A 162 -22.02 -26.23 -8.04
CA LYS A 162 -21.96 -27.46 -8.87
C LYS A 162 -20.89 -28.44 -8.37
N LEU A 163 -19.73 -27.95 -7.97
CA LEU A 163 -18.71 -28.77 -7.32
C LEU A 163 -19.24 -29.36 -6.01
N GLY A 164 -19.96 -28.59 -5.19
CA GLY A 164 -20.59 -29.02 -3.95
C GLY A 164 -21.66 -30.11 -4.12
N GLU A 165 -22.42 -30.06 -5.22
CA GLU A 165 -23.40 -31.10 -5.58
C GLU A 165 -22.74 -32.45 -5.86
N ALA A 166 -21.57 -32.43 -6.53
CA ALA A 166 -20.79 -33.63 -6.82
C ALA A 166 -19.85 -34.05 -5.68
N PHE A 167 -19.45 -33.11 -4.83
CA PHE A 167 -18.48 -33.29 -3.76
C PHE A 167 -18.92 -32.56 -2.48
N PRO A 168 -19.65 -33.25 -1.57
CA PRO A 168 -20.24 -32.64 -0.38
C PRO A 168 -19.28 -31.79 0.50
N PRO A 169 -17.99 -32.13 0.66
CA PRO A 169 -17.07 -31.27 1.42
C PRO A 169 -16.91 -29.85 0.86
N ALA A 170 -17.06 -29.66 -0.46
CA ALA A 170 -17.02 -28.33 -1.07
C ALA A 170 -18.25 -27.49 -0.67
N LEU A 171 -19.43 -28.12 -0.57
CA LEU A 171 -20.65 -27.46 -0.10
C LEU A 171 -20.54 -27.05 1.38
N GLU A 172 -19.99 -27.92 2.23
CA GLU A 172 -19.76 -27.60 3.64
C GLU A 172 -18.75 -26.46 3.81
N LYS A 173 -17.73 -26.40 2.96
CA LYS A 173 -16.77 -25.29 2.97
C LYS A 173 -17.42 -23.97 2.54
N LEU A 174 -18.29 -23.99 1.53
CA LEU A 174 -19.06 -22.82 1.09
C LEU A 174 -19.93 -22.26 2.22
N LYS A 175 -20.67 -23.13 2.93
CA LYS A 175 -21.45 -22.75 4.12
C LYS A 175 -20.58 -22.17 5.23
N SER A 176 -19.43 -22.81 5.51
CA SER A 176 -18.51 -22.33 6.54
C SER A 176 -17.97 -20.93 6.27
N ILE A 177 -17.72 -20.56 5.01
CA ILE A 177 -17.25 -19.22 4.65
C ILE A 177 -18.37 -18.18 4.82
N ARG A 178 -19.59 -18.51 4.40
CA ARG A 178 -20.77 -17.68 4.69
C ARG A 178 -20.90 -17.41 6.19
N ASP A 179 -20.84 -18.47 7.00
CA ASP A 179 -21.03 -18.36 8.45
C ASP A 179 -19.91 -17.53 9.12
N GLN A 180 -18.68 -17.61 8.61
CA GLN A 180 -17.56 -16.76 9.06
C GLN A 180 -17.75 -15.29 8.70
N LEU A 181 -18.23 -15.01 7.48
CA LEU A 181 -18.55 -13.64 7.04
C LEU A 181 -19.66 -13.04 7.89
N GLU A 182 -20.72 -13.79 8.18
CA GLU A 182 -21.80 -13.35 9.07
C GLU A 182 -21.28 -12.99 10.47
N ALA A 183 -20.46 -13.86 11.07
CA ALA A 183 -19.86 -13.60 12.38
C ALA A 183 -18.97 -12.34 12.36
N SER A 184 -18.25 -12.10 11.25
CA SER A 184 -17.45 -10.88 11.06
C SER A 184 -18.34 -9.64 10.97
N ILE A 185 -19.39 -9.67 10.13
CA ILE A 185 -20.36 -8.58 9.91
C ILE A 185 -21.11 -8.19 11.20
N LEU A 186 -21.49 -9.19 12.00
CA LEU A 186 -22.23 -9.01 13.25
C LEU A 186 -21.31 -8.72 14.45
N SER A 187 -19.99 -8.76 14.28
CA SER A 187 -19.04 -8.54 15.37
C SER A 187 -19.25 -7.16 16.02
N LYS A 188 -19.41 -7.14 17.35
CA LYS A 188 -19.60 -5.90 18.13
C LYS A 188 -18.36 -5.00 18.17
N ASN A 189 -17.20 -5.53 17.80
CA ASN A 189 -15.94 -4.79 17.72
C ASN A 189 -15.68 -4.20 16.33
N GLN A 190 -16.59 -4.44 15.37
CA GLN A 190 -16.47 -3.90 14.03
C GLN A 190 -16.91 -2.43 14.04
N VAL A 191 -16.01 -1.55 13.61
CA VAL A 191 -16.24 -0.10 13.54
C VAL A 191 -17.28 0.24 12.46
N ARG A 192 -17.35 -0.57 11.39
CA ARG A 192 -18.29 -0.45 10.27
C ARG A 192 -18.37 -1.74 9.45
N VAL A 193 -19.53 -2.09 8.90
CA VAL A 193 -19.68 -3.23 7.96
C VAL A 193 -19.14 -2.85 6.58
N ARG A 194 -18.18 -3.59 6.04
CA ARG A 194 -17.67 -3.34 4.66
C ARG A 194 -18.74 -3.73 3.63
N SER A 195 -18.92 -2.90 2.60
CA SER A 195 -19.90 -3.17 1.53
C SER A 195 -19.62 -4.49 0.85
N GLU A 196 -18.33 -4.78 0.62
CA GLU A 196 -17.86 -5.95 -0.10
C GLU A 196 -18.13 -7.24 0.69
N ASP A 197 -17.87 -7.21 2.00
CA ASP A 197 -18.13 -8.35 2.89
C ASP A 197 -19.63 -8.69 2.92
N PHE A 198 -20.50 -7.66 2.97
CA PHE A 198 -21.95 -7.85 2.91
C PHE A 198 -22.44 -8.28 1.52
N ALA A 199 -21.84 -7.76 0.45
CA ALA A 199 -22.16 -8.16 -0.93
C ALA A 199 -21.76 -9.63 -1.21
N ASP A 200 -20.61 -10.07 -0.70
CA ASP A 200 -20.19 -11.47 -0.78
C ASP A 200 -21.12 -12.37 0.05
N PHE A 201 -21.48 -11.93 1.27
CA PHE A 201 -22.44 -12.63 2.11
C PHE A 201 -23.82 -12.77 1.44
N ALA A 202 -24.33 -11.70 0.83
CA ALA A 202 -25.58 -11.72 0.09
C ALA A 202 -25.53 -12.68 -1.12
N ALA A 203 -24.44 -12.65 -1.91
CA ALA A 203 -24.26 -13.54 -3.05
C ALA A 203 -24.08 -15.02 -2.65
N LEU A 204 -23.41 -15.29 -1.51
CA LEU A 204 -23.31 -16.63 -0.94
C LEU A 204 -24.68 -17.16 -0.52
N ASN A 205 -25.50 -16.33 0.12
CA ASN A 205 -26.86 -16.70 0.52
C ASN A 205 -27.77 -16.95 -0.69
N ASP A 206 -27.69 -16.11 -1.72
CA ASP A 206 -28.40 -16.32 -3.00
C ASP A 206 -28.00 -17.66 -3.64
N THR A 207 -26.70 -17.92 -3.74
CA THR A 207 -26.17 -19.19 -4.26
C THR A 207 -26.66 -20.40 -3.45
N LEU A 208 -26.72 -20.26 -2.12
CA LEU A 208 -27.20 -21.31 -1.21
C LEU A 208 -28.74 -21.37 -1.07
N ARG A 209 -29.47 -20.48 -1.77
CA ARG A 209 -30.94 -20.32 -1.67
C ARG A 209 -31.43 -20.05 -0.25
N ASP A 210 -30.71 -19.18 0.45
CA ASP A 210 -30.95 -18.76 1.85
C ASP A 210 -31.00 -17.23 1.95
N GLU A 211 -31.69 -16.58 1.02
CA GLU A 211 -31.77 -15.12 0.90
C GLU A 211 -32.42 -14.46 2.13
N GLN A 212 -33.27 -15.21 2.84
CA GLN A 212 -33.87 -14.77 4.10
C GLN A 212 -32.82 -14.48 5.18
N ARG A 213 -31.69 -15.17 5.15
CA ARG A 213 -30.58 -14.91 6.07
C ARG A 213 -29.91 -13.57 5.80
N THR A 214 -29.78 -13.16 4.54
CA THR A 214 -29.34 -11.80 4.18
C THR A 214 -30.25 -10.74 4.77
N VAL A 215 -31.58 -10.94 4.66
CA VAL A 215 -32.58 -10.02 5.22
C VAL A 215 -32.51 -9.97 6.75
N HIS A 216 -32.30 -11.12 7.41
CA HIS A 216 -32.18 -11.18 8.86
C HIS A 216 -30.97 -10.40 9.37
N VAL A 217 -29.78 -10.68 8.82
CA VAL A 217 -28.54 -9.97 9.18
C VAL A 217 -28.65 -8.48 8.86
N PHE A 218 -29.27 -8.11 7.74
CA PHE A 218 -29.53 -6.71 7.42
C PHE A 218 -30.35 -6.01 8.51
N LYS A 219 -31.43 -6.63 8.99
CA LYS A 219 -32.27 -6.06 10.06
C LYS A 219 -31.50 -5.91 11.38
N GLU A 220 -30.57 -6.81 11.68
CA GLU A 220 -29.70 -6.65 12.85
C GLU A 220 -28.73 -5.48 12.68
N ILE A 221 -28.18 -5.28 11.46
CA ILE A 221 -27.36 -4.11 11.14
C ILE A 221 -28.20 -2.84 11.22
N GLU A 222 -29.41 -2.81 10.67
CA GLU A 222 -30.33 -1.66 10.70
C GLU A 222 -30.69 -1.25 12.12
N ALA A 223 -30.92 -2.21 13.02
CA ALA A 223 -31.16 -1.94 14.42
C ALA A 223 -29.90 -1.40 15.15
N ARG A 224 -28.70 -1.76 14.69
CA ARG A 224 -27.42 -1.36 15.28
C ARG A 224 -26.91 -0.01 14.76
N ASP A 225 -26.98 0.19 13.45
CA ASP A 225 -26.46 1.33 12.69
C ASP A 225 -27.32 1.56 11.42
N PRO A 226 -28.28 2.50 11.47
CA PRO A 226 -29.14 2.84 10.34
C PRO A 226 -28.39 3.35 9.09
N GLU A 227 -27.22 3.95 9.24
CA GLU A 227 -26.43 4.46 8.10
C GLU A 227 -25.72 3.33 7.36
N ASP A 228 -25.24 2.31 8.08
CA ASP A 228 -24.77 1.07 7.45
C ASP A 228 -25.91 0.36 6.71
N ALA A 229 -27.10 0.26 7.30
CA ALA A 229 -28.25 -0.34 6.62
C ALA A 229 -28.62 0.42 5.34
N LYS A 230 -28.61 1.75 5.33
CA LYS A 230 -28.89 2.54 4.13
C LYS A 230 -27.97 2.18 2.96
N ARG A 231 -26.66 2.04 3.21
CA ARG A 231 -25.65 1.69 2.19
C ARG A 231 -25.77 0.25 1.72
N LEU A 232 -26.10 -0.66 2.64
CA LEU A 232 -26.17 -2.10 2.34
C LEU A 232 -27.48 -2.51 1.66
N ARG A 233 -28.49 -1.64 1.67
CA ARG A 233 -29.85 -1.92 1.14
C ARG A 233 -29.85 -2.36 -0.31
N TYR A 234 -28.89 -1.89 -1.11
CA TYR A 234 -28.74 -2.29 -2.52
C TYR A 234 -28.57 -3.81 -2.70
N TRP A 235 -27.93 -4.48 -1.74
CA TRP A 235 -27.63 -5.92 -1.77
C TRP A 235 -28.77 -6.79 -1.23
N LEU A 236 -29.91 -6.20 -0.89
CA LEU A 236 -31.08 -6.97 -0.50
C LEU A 236 -31.74 -7.66 -1.71
N PRO A 237 -32.31 -8.85 -1.50
CA PRO A 237 -33.11 -9.55 -2.52
C PRO A 237 -34.26 -8.67 -3.01
N ASP A 238 -34.63 -8.80 -4.27
CA ASP A 238 -35.69 -7.99 -4.92
C ASP A 238 -37.07 -8.15 -4.27
N ALA A 239 -37.30 -9.23 -3.53
CA ALA A 239 -38.58 -9.54 -2.86
C ALA A 239 -38.83 -8.77 -1.55
N VAL A 240 -37.97 -7.80 -1.18
CA VAL A 240 -38.12 -7.01 0.05
C VAL A 240 -38.82 -5.67 -0.26
N ASP A 241 -39.97 -5.43 0.39
CA ASP A 241 -40.75 -4.18 0.26
C ASP A 241 -39.87 -2.93 0.47
N GLY A 242 -39.92 -2.00 -0.48
CA GLY A 242 -39.26 -0.69 -0.42
C GLY A 242 -37.87 -0.60 -1.05
N LYS A 243 -37.45 -1.57 -1.88
CA LYS A 243 -36.34 -1.34 -2.84
C LYS A 243 -36.78 -0.21 -3.79
N PRO A 244 -35.99 0.87 -3.98
CA PRO A 244 -36.32 1.87 -4.98
C PRO A 244 -36.36 1.19 -6.35
N ASP A 245 -37.40 1.47 -7.15
CA ASP A 245 -37.50 0.99 -8.52
C ASP A 245 -36.19 1.30 -9.25
N VAL A 246 -35.56 0.25 -9.78
CA VAL A 246 -34.46 0.41 -10.73
C VAL A 246 -35.08 1.02 -11.97
N VAL A 247 -34.85 2.33 -12.16
CA VAL A 247 -35.10 2.97 -13.46
C VAL A 247 -34.05 2.43 -14.42
N ASP A 248 -34.41 1.36 -15.12
CA ASP A 248 -33.73 0.96 -16.33
C ASP A 248 -33.85 2.11 -17.34
N GLY A 249 -32.70 2.59 -17.81
CA GLY A 249 -32.51 3.40 -19.01
C GLY A 249 -33.59 4.47 -19.29
N ALA A 250 -33.46 5.64 -18.66
CA ALA A 250 -34.05 6.85 -19.24
C ALA A 250 -33.25 7.19 -20.52
N GLY A 251 -33.74 6.68 -21.65
CA GLY A 251 -33.36 7.16 -22.97
C GLY A 251 -33.57 8.67 -23.03
N ILE A 252 -32.49 9.40 -23.27
CA ILE A 252 -32.56 10.80 -23.63
C ILE A 252 -33.14 10.86 -25.04
N ASP A 253 -34.29 11.53 -25.12
CA ASP A 253 -35.06 11.81 -26.32
C ASP A 253 -34.19 12.51 -27.37
N ILE A 254 -34.18 11.95 -28.58
CA ILE A 254 -33.39 12.39 -29.72
C ILE A 254 -34.25 13.39 -30.51
N ASP A 255 -34.39 14.62 -30.03
CA ASP A 255 -34.73 15.75 -30.93
C ASP A 255 -34.52 17.11 -30.24
N THR A 256 -33.33 17.70 -30.41
CA THR A 256 -33.14 19.15 -30.34
C THR A 256 -31.98 19.52 -31.26
N PRO A 257 -32.16 20.47 -32.20
CA PRO A 257 -31.24 20.66 -33.31
C PRO A 257 -29.88 21.21 -32.84
N ALA A 258 -28.84 20.71 -33.49
CA ALA A 258 -27.44 21.09 -33.31
C ALA A 258 -27.28 22.60 -33.24
N ARG A 259 -26.73 23.08 -32.12
CA ARG A 259 -26.21 24.45 -32.02
C ARG A 259 -24.85 24.46 -32.72
N GLU A 260 -24.76 25.27 -33.76
CA GLU A 260 -23.62 25.39 -34.67
C GLU A 260 -22.27 25.52 -33.94
N GLY A 261 -21.27 24.85 -34.55
CA GLY A 261 -20.00 24.54 -33.95
C GLY A 261 -19.15 25.76 -33.58
N THR A 262 -18.52 25.66 -32.42
CA THR A 262 -17.24 26.33 -32.18
C THR A 262 -16.16 25.46 -32.84
N PRO A 263 -15.19 26.01 -33.58
CA PRO A 263 -14.22 25.20 -34.30
C PRO A 263 -13.39 24.37 -33.31
N VAL A 264 -13.53 23.05 -33.37
CA VAL A 264 -12.60 22.13 -32.74
C VAL A 264 -11.31 22.23 -33.55
N ALA A 265 -10.32 22.93 -33.00
CA ALA A 265 -9.00 22.96 -33.58
C ALA A 265 -8.46 21.53 -33.66
N GLN A 266 -8.05 21.15 -34.87
CA GLN A 266 -7.38 19.88 -35.14
C GLN A 266 -6.04 19.87 -34.40
N PHE A 267 -5.97 19.15 -33.28
CA PHE A 267 -4.71 18.74 -32.69
C PHE A 267 -4.72 17.22 -32.65
N GLU A 268 -3.91 16.59 -33.51
CA GLU A 268 -3.72 15.13 -33.55
C GLU A 268 -2.84 14.63 -32.37
N GLU A 269 -2.37 15.55 -31.50
CA GLU A 269 -1.58 15.30 -30.28
C GLU A 269 -2.18 16.09 -29.09
N GLY A 270 -1.98 15.62 -27.84
CA GLY A 270 -2.55 16.25 -26.64
C GLY A 270 -2.04 17.68 -26.39
N LEU A 271 -2.83 18.50 -25.67
CA LEU A 271 -2.47 19.89 -25.37
C LEU A 271 -1.27 19.92 -24.40
N PRO A 272 -0.19 20.70 -24.66
CA PRO A 272 0.90 20.86 -23.70
C PRO A 272 0.38 21.32 -22.33
N LEU A 273 0.83 20.67 -21.26
CA LEU A 273 0.27 20.88 -19.92
C LEU A 273 0.45 22.33 -19.43
N ASP A 274 1.58 22.96 -19.73
CA ASP A 274 1.85 24.35 -19.35
C ASP A 274 0.85 25.31 -20.00
N GLU A 275 0.49 25.07 -21.27
CA GLU A 275 -0.52 25.85 -21.99
C GLU A 275 -1.92 25.63 -21.40
N ALA A 276 -2.28 24.37 -21.10
CA ALA A 276 -3.55 24.05 -20.45
C ALA A 276 -3.70 24.74 -19.09
N VAL A 277 -2.62 24.77 -18.29
CA VAL A 277 -2.58 25.45 -16.99
C VAL A 277 -2.71 26.97 -17.15
N GLU A 278 -2.03 27.56 -18.15
CA GLU A 278 -2.15 28.98 -18.44
C GLU A 278 -3.60 29.34 -18.81
N GLN A 279 -4.23 28.59 -19.71
CA GLN A 279 -5.63 28.79 -20.09
C GLN A 279 -6.58 28.67 -18.88
N PHE A 280 -6.38 27.67 -18.02
CA PHE A 280 -7.15 27.50 -16.78
C PHE A 280 -7.00 28.72 -15.84
N ASN A 281 -5.76 29.17 -15.62
CA ASN A 281 -5.48 30.30 -14.74
C ASN A 281 -6.08 31.59 -15.29
N GLN A 282 -5.93 31.87 -16.58
CA GLN A 282 -6.52 33.05 -17.23
C GLN A 282 -8.06 33.06 -17.12
N LYS A 283 -8.70 31.89 -17.30
CA LYS A 283 -10.17 31.74 -17.14
C LYS A 283 -10.63 32.03 -15.70
N ASN A 284 -9.81 31.71 -14.70
CA ASN A 284 -10.20 31.80 -13.29
C ASN A 284 -9.67 33.06 -12.57
N ILE A 285 -8.72 33.81 -13.15
CA ILE A 285 -8.10 34.97 -12.50
C ILE A 285 -9.11 36.03 -12.04
N ARG A 286 -10.16 36.28 -12.83
CA ARG A 286 -11.22 37.25 -12.51
C ARG A 286 -12.22 36.73 -11.47
N LYS A 287 -12.34 35.40 -11.33
CA LYS A 287 -13.23 34.76 -10.34
C LYS A 287 -12.58 34.67 -8.95
N ASN A 288 -11.27 34.87 -8.86
CA ASN A 288 -10.48 34.81 -7.63
C ASN A 288 -10.24 36.19 -6.97
N LEU A 289 -10.79 37.28 -7.51
CA LEU A 289 -10.63 38.63 -6.97
C LEU A 289 -11.20 38.71 -5.54
N GLY A 290 -10.31 38.68 -4.54
CA GLY A 290 -10.65 38.76 -3.10
C GLY A 290 -10.17 37.58 -2.25
N PHE A 291 -9.62 36.52 -2.85
CA PHE A 291 -9.09 35.36 -2.12
C PHE A 291 -7.59 35.18 -2.36
N ASP A 292 -6.83 34.93 -1.29
CA ASP A 292 -5.38 34.67 -1.35
C ASP A 292 -5.12 33.23 -1.81
N GLN A 293 -5.39 32.96 -3.09
CA GLN A 293 -5.19 31.66 -3.72
C GLN A 293 -4.09 31.76 -4.78
N PRO A 294 -2.97 31.03 -4.64
CA PRO A 294 -1.92 31.02 -5.66
C PRO A 294 -2.44 30.42 -6.98
N PRO A 295 -1.89 30.84 -8.14
CA PRO A 295 -2.22 30.22 -9.43
C PRO A 295 -1.92 28.72 -9.40
N LEU A 296 -2.60 27.95 -10.26
CA LEU A 296 -2.24 26.56 -10.49
C LEU A 296 -0.92 26.49 -11.25
N THR A 297 -0.03 25.56 -10.88
CA THR A 297 1.19 25.30 -11.65
C THR A 297 1.14 23.91 -12.29
N ALA A 298 1.83 23.73 -13.43
CA ALA A 298 1.97 22.41 -14.05
C ALA A 298 2.67 21.41 -13.12
N LEU A 299 3.59 21.89 -12.27
CA LEU A 299 4.26 21.04 -11.29
C LEU A 299 3.29 20.44 -10.28
N GLU A 300 2.24 21.16 -9.86
CA GLU A 300 1.20 20.62 -8.97
C GLU A 300 0.42 19.49 -9.63
N ILE A 301 0.06 19.64 -10.92
CA ILE A 301 -0.64 18.59 -11.67
C ILE A 301 0.26 17.36 -11.83
N VAL A 302 1.52 17.53 -12.23
CA VAL A 302 2.48 16.43 -12.36
C VAL A 302 2.68 15.71 -11.02
N THR A 303 2.82 16.47 -9.94
CA THR A 303 3.00 15.94 -8.58
C THR A 303 1.77 15.14 -8.15
N CYS A 304 0.57 15.69 -8.35
CA CYS A 304 -0.69 14.99 -8.07
C CYS A 304 -0.80 13.71 -8.90
N ALA A 305 -0.53 13.76 -10.21
CA ALA A 305 -0.62 12.60 -11.09
C ALA A 305 0.32 11.48 -10.63
N ARG A 306 1.59 11.80 -10.35
CA ARG A 306 2.56 10.84 -9.81
C ARG A 306 2.14 10.27 -8.45
N TRP A 307 1.63 11.11 -7.56
CA TRP A 307 1.13 10.67 -6.26
C TRP A 307 0.02 9.64 -6.44
N LYS A 308 -1.02 9.98 -7.23
CA LYS A 308 -2.15 9.08 -7.48
C LYS A 308 -1.71 7.77 -8.14
N LEU A 309 -0.79 7.82 -9.10
CA LEU A 309 -0.26 6.60 -9.73
C LEU A 309 0.39 5.64 -8.73
N GLN A 310 1.05 6.18 -7.69
CA GLN A 310 1.80 5.41 -6.70
C GLN A 310 0.96 5.00 -5.48
N THR A 311 -0.04 5.80 -5.10
CA THR A 311 -0.80 5.60 -3.86
C THR A 311 -2.22 5.11 -4.09
N ASN A 312 -2.79 5.29 -5.29
CA ASN A 312 -4.16 4.88 -5.57
C ASN A 312 -4.17 3.53 -6.31
N THR A 313 -4.61 2.50 -5.61
CA THR A 313 -4.76 1.13 -6.12
C THR A 313 -6.02 0.96 -6.98
N GLU A 314 -6.96 1.88 -6.93
CA GLU A 314 -8.29 1.78 -7.56
C GLU A 314 -8.39 2.54 -8.88
N LEU A 315 -7.29 3.08 -9.41
CA LEU A 315 -7.30 3.77 -10.71
C LEU A 315 -7.63 2.79 -11.84
N THR A 316 -8.59 3.17 -12.68
CA THR A 316 -8.88 2.46 -13.93
C THR A 316 -7.64 2.45 -14.84
N PRO A 317 -7.47 1.45 -15.74
CA PRO A 317 -6.36 1.44 -16.69
C PRO A 317 -6.25 2.71 -17.53
N GLU A 318 -7.39 3.29 -17.92
CA GLU A 318 -7.46 4.50 -18.74
C GLU A 318 -7.08 5.74 -17.94
N THR A 319 -7.62 5.88 -16.72
CA THR A 319 -7.23 6.97 -15.83
C THR A 319 -5.74 6.87 -15.48
N ARG A 320 -5.22 5.66 -15.27
CA ARG A 320 -3.79 5.41 -15.06
C ARG A 320 -2.96 5.82 -16.27
N ALA A 321 -3.40 5.49 -17.48
CA ALA A 321 -2.71 5.91 -18.71
C ALA A 321 -2.70 7.44 -18.85
N GLY A 322 -3.84 8.11 -18.66
CA GLY A 322 -3.93 9.57 -18.72
C GLY A 322 -3.07 10.28 -17.67
N LEU A 323 -3.07 9.79 -16.44
CA LEU A 323 -2.17 10.30 -15.39
C LEU A 323 -0.70 10.02 -15.71
N SER A 324 -0.38 8.90 -16.37
CA SER A 324 0.98 8.61 -16.83
C SER A 324 1.43 9.63 -17.87
N THR A 325 0.64 9.87 -18.92
CA THR A 325 0.90 10.91 -19.94
C THR A 325 1.17 12.26 -19.29
N LEU A 326 0.32 12.70 -18.35
CA LEU A 326 0.54 13.94 -17.60
C LEU A 326 1.87 13.93 -16.83
N ALA A 327 2.19 12.83 -16.15
CA ALA A 327 3.35 12.71 -15.28
C ALA A 327 4.69 12.57 -16.01
N THR A 328 4.71 11.97 -17.22
CA THR A 328 5.92 11.69 -17.99
C THR A 328 6.08 12.61 -19.20
N GLU A 329 5.01 12.81 -19.97
CA GLU A 329 5.05 13.53 -21.25
C GLU A 329 4.69 15.02 -21.09
N ARG A 330 4.12 15.40 -19.94
CA ARG A 330 3.61 16.75 -19.68
C ARG A 330 2.62 17.22 -20.75
N GLN A 331 1.77 16.30 -21.20
CA GLN A 331 0.65 16.58 -22.08
C GLN A 331 -0.67 16.27 -21.36
N LEU A 332 -1.66 17.14 -21.55
CA LEU A 332 -3.03 16.87 -21.16
C LEU A 332 -3.67 15.99 -22.25
N PRO A 333 -4.15 14.77 -21.91
CA PRO A 333 -4.81 13.91 -22.89
C PRO A 333 -5.99 14.59 -23.57
N LEU A 334 -6.27 14.24 -24.83
CA LEU A 334 -7.31 14.87 -25.66
C LEU A 334 -8.71 14.91 -25.03
N GLN A 335 -9.07 13.88 -24.26
CA GLN A 335 -10.37 13.77 -23.58
C GLN A 335 -10.36 14.32 -22.16
N TRP A 336 -9.28 15.00 -21.77
CA TRP A 336 -9.08 15.50 -20.42
C TRP A 336 -9.13 17.03 -20.39
N THR A 337 -9.71 17.57 -19.34
CA THR A 337 -9.73 19.01 -19.08
C THR A 337 -9.26 19.32 -17.66
N ILE A 338 -8.71 20.53 -17.47
CA ILE A 338 -8.48 21.10 -16.14
C ILE A 338 -9.72 21.91 -15.77
N GLU A 339 -10.40 21.50 -14.70
CA GLU A 339 -11.67 22.07 -14.29
C GLU A 339 -11.69 22.49 -12.82
N GLY A 340 -12.72 23.24 -12.46
CA GLY A 340 -12.92 23.81 -11.13
C GLY A 340 -12.74 25.33 -11.07
N GLY A 341 -12.29 25.80 -9.93
CA GLY A 341 -12.25 27.21 -9.54
C GLY A 341 -12.97 27.46 -8.21
N PHE A 342 -13.37 28.71 -7.98
CA PHE A 342 -14.24 29.07 -6.86
C PHE A 342 -15.67 28.59 -7.13
N ALA A 343 -16.23 27.82 -6.20
CA ALA A 343 -17.60 27.34 -6.29
C ALA A 343 -18.21 27.11 -4.90
N THR A 344 -19.52 26.98 -4.90
CA THR A 344 -20.30 26.50 -3.76
C THR A 344 -20.61 25.02 -3.99
N PHE A 345 -20.38 24.19 -2.98
CA PHE A 345 -20.58 22.75 -3.04
C PHE A 345 -21.59 22.32 -1.96
N PRO A 346 -22.47 21.35 -2.23
CA PRO A 346 -23.32 20.78 -1.20
C PRO A 346 -22.47 20.04 -0.15
N ALA A 347 -22.86 20.19 1.11
CA ALA A 347 -22.24 19.60 2.29
C ALA A 347 -23.36 19.15 3.25
N GLY A 348 -24.10 18.13 2.83
CA GLY A 348 -25.27 17.65 3.56
C GLY A 348 -26.40 18.68 3.45
N GLU A 349 -26.90 19.16 4.59
CA GLU A 349 -27.90 20.24 4.63
C GLU A 349 -27.29 21.65 4.49
N ARG A 350 -25.96 21.77 4.43
CA ARG A 350 -25.25 23.04 4.28
C ARG A 350 -24.63 23.18 2.90
N GLU A 351 -24.32 24.41 2.55
CA GLU A 351 -23.48 24.72 1.40
C GLU A 351 -22.10 25.17 1.88
N VAL A 352 -21.05 24.79 1.17
CA VAL A 352 -19.68 25.20 1.49
C VAL A 352 -19.08 25.91 0.28
N LYS A 353 -18.59 27.13 0.50
CA LYS A 353 -17.79 27.87 -0.48
C LYS A 353 -16.34 27.44 -0.37
N GLY A 354 -15.74 27.19 -1.51
CA GLY A 354 -14.34 26.79 -1.56
C GLY A 354 -13.76 26.91 -2.94
N PHE A 355 -12.50 26.51 -3.02
CA PHE A 355 -11.74 26.44 -4.23
C PHE A 355 -11.33 24.98 -4.46
N GLN A 356 -11.72 24.43 -5.61
CA GLN A 356 -11.38 23.07 -6.01
C GLN A 356 -10.81 23.08 -7.42
N ILE A 357 -9.74 22.32 -7.64
CA ILE A 357 -9.19 22.04 -8.97
C ILE A 357 -9.13 20.54 -9.14
N PHE A 358 -9.58 20.05 -10.28
CA PHE A 358 -9.52 18.65 -10.64
C PHE A 358 -9.24 18.49 -12.14
N LEU A 359 -8.71 17.33 -12.49
CA LEU A 359 -8.61 16.85 -13.87
C LEU A 359 -9.88 16.04 -14.15
N MET A 360 -10.59 16.35 -15.22
CA MET A 360 -11.78 15.61 -15.65
C MET A 360 -11.44 14.72 -16.85
N ASP A 361 -11.67 13.42 -16.72
CA ASP A 361 -11.64 12.47 -17.83
C ASP A 361 -13.06 12.31 -18.39
N HIS A 362 -13.36 13.02 -19.49
CA HIS A 362 -14.69 13.01 -20.11
C HIS A 362 -15.08 11.66 -20.72
N SER A 363 -14.10 10.79 -20.98
CA SER A 363 -14.38 9.47 -21.54
C SER A 363 -14.97 8.50 -20.51
N ARG A 364 -14.74 8.77 -19.22
CA ARG A 364 -15.17 7.92 -18.09
C ARG A 364 -15.98 8.66 -17.03
N ASP A 365 -16.15 9.97 -17.17
CA ASP A 365 -16.78 10.83 -16.18
C ASP A 365 -16.09 10.72 -14.81
N VAL A 366 -14.75 10.73 -14.81
CA VAL A 366 -13.92 10.57 -13.61
C VAL A 366 -13.17 11.87 -13.31
N ALA A 367 -13.33 12.37 -12.08
CA ALA A 367 -12.61 13.53 -11.59
C ALA A 367 -11.42 13.12 -10.69
N VAL A 368 -10.22 13.57 -11.03
CA VAL A 368 -9.01 13.45 -10.19
C VAL A 368 -8.70 14.79 -9.53
N PHE A 369 -8.97 14.89 -8.23
CA PHE A 369 -8.73 16.12 -7.47
C PHE A 369 -7.24 16.46 -7.31
N VAL A 370 -6.88 17.67 -7.70
CA VAL A 370 -5.52 18.24 -7.60
C VAL A 370 -5.41 19.18 -6.42
N ARG A 371 -6.41 20.02 -6.17
CA ARG A 371 -6.36 21.00 -5.08
C ARG A 371 -7.72 21.13 -4.43
N ARG A 372 -7.75 21.22 -3.10
CA ARG A 372 -8.98 21.48 -2.33
C ARG A 372 -8.70 22.41 -1.16
N ARG A 373 -9.44 23.52 -1.12
CA ARG A 373 -9.44 24.49 -0.02
C ARG A 373 -10.86 24.95 0.26
N TYR A 374 -11.25 24.91 1.53
CA TYR A 374 -12.53 25.46 1.97
C TYR A 374 -12.35 26.92 2.41
N LEU A 375 -13.39 27.74 2.28
CA LEU A 375 -13.33 29.17 2.59
C LEU A 375 -14.38 29.59 3.60
N SER A 376 -15.63 29.14 3.43
CA SER A 376 -16.74 29.43 4.35
C SER A 376 -17.92 28.49 4.11
N SER A 377 -18.90 28.47 5.03
CA SER A 377 -20.18 27.75 4.86
C SER A 377 -21.37 28.71 4.72
N LEU A 378 -22.47 28.23 4.14
CA LEU A 378 -23.77 28.88 4.06
C LEU A 378 -24.87 27.99 4.70
N PRO A 379 -25.69 28.56 5.61
CA PRO A 379 -25.49 29.86 6.24
C PRO A 379 -24.14 29.90 7.00
N PRO A 380 -23.59 31.09 7.27
CA PRO A 380 -22.38 31.24 8.08
C PRO A 380 -22.53 30.46 9.39
N SER A 381 -21.44 29.85 9.86
CA SER A 381 -21.47 29.01 11.06
C SER A 381 -22.16 29.75 12.21
N ILE A 382 -23.22 29.12 12.74
CA ILE A 382 -24.05 29.65 13.83
C ILE A 382 -23.16 29.91 15.07
N ALA A 383 -23.63 30.76 16.00
CA ALA A 383 -22.99 30.94 17.30
C ALA A 383 -22.74 29.58 18.00
N PRO A 384 -21.72 29.49 18.87
CA PRO A 384 -21.43 28.26 19.61
C PRO A 384 -22.70 27.70 20.27
N SER A 385 -22.87 26.39 20.22
CA SER A 385 -23.98 25.70 20.91
C SER A 385 -23.80 25.78 22.43
N ASP A 386 -24.89 25.72 23.20
CA ASP A 386 -24.90 25.61 24.68
C ASP A 386 -24.34 24.27 25.20
N LEU A 387 -23.68 23.47 24.34
CA LEU A 387 -22.90 22.32 24.76
C LEU A 387 -21.88 22.78 25.79
N THR A 388 -21.78 22.03 26.89
CA THR A 388 -20.95 22.40 28.04
C THR A 388 -19.49 22.49 27.58
N PRO A 389 -18.84 23.66 27.69
CA PRO A 389 -17.46 23.80 27.27
C PRO A 389 -16.57 22.91 28.12
N ASP A 390 -15.65 22.20 27.46
CA ASP A 390 -14.63 21.42 28.14
C ASP A 390 -13.61 22.40 28.76
N PRO A 391 -13.43 22.42 30.09
CA PRO A 391 -12.54 23.36 30.77
C PRO A 391 -11.07 23.17 30.39
N ASP A 392 -10.69 21.98 29.90
CA ASP A 392 -9.33 21.67 29.47
C ASP A 392 -9.14 21.84 27.95
N ALA A 393 -10.19 22.24 27.22
CA ALA A 393 -10.13 22.45 25.78
C ALA A 393 -9.62 23.84 25.39
N MET A 394 -8.81 23.88 24.34
CA MET A 394 -8.23 25.11 23.82
C MET A 394 -9.24 25.84 22.92
N PRO A 395 -9.40 27.17 22.98
CA PRO A 395 -10.20 27.90 22.00
C PRO A 395 -9.66 27.65 20.58
N LEU A 396 -10.55 27.29 19.65
CA LEU A 396 -10.15 26.91 18.28
C LEU A 396 -9.39 28.03 17.56
N ALA A 397 -9.81 29.29 17.77
CA ALA A 397 -9.12 30.44 17.20
C ALA A 397 -7.68 30.58 17.70
N SER A 398 -7.43 30.32 18.99
CA SER A 398 -6.09 30.36 19.58
C SER A 398 -5.21 29.25 19.00
N ALA A 399 -5.74 28.04 18.85
CA ALA A 399 -5.03 26.93 18.22
C ALA A 399 -4.63 27.24 16.76
N ILE A 400 -5.50 27.92 16.00
CA ILE A 400 -5.20 28.38 14.64
C ILE A 400 -4.10 29.44 14.64
N THR A 401 -4.12 30.38 15.58
CA THR A 401 -3.06 31.39 15.71
C THR A 401 -1.70 30.76 15.98
N GLU A 402 -1.62 29.79 16.91
CA GLU A 402 -0.38 29.06 17.19
C GLU A 402 0.09 28.25 15.98
N PHE A 403 -0.82 27.54 15.31
CA PHE A 403 -0.50 26.81 14.09
C PHE A 403 0.10 27.71 13.01
N ASN A 404 -0.50 28.86 12.74
CA ASN A 404 -0.02 29.80 11.72
C ASN A 404 1.30 30.49 12.08
N ALA A 405 1.59 30.67 13.37
CA ALA A 405 2.85 31.23 13.83
C ALA A 405 4.03 30.30 13.51
N ILE A 406 3.81 28.99 13.60
CA ILE A 406 4.82 27.95 13.34
C ILE A 406 4.87 27.57 11.85
N HIS A 407 3.71 27.52 11.18
CA HIS A 407 3.55 26.94 9.85
C HIS A 407 3.07 27.98 8.84
N ASN A 408 4.01 28.65 8.16
CA ASN A 408 3.70 29.70 7.17
C ASN A 408 4.46 29.56 5.83
N THR A 409 5.37 28.59 5.71
CA THR A 409 6.11 28.30 4.47
C THR A 409 6.33 26.81 4.25
N ILE A 410 6.41 26.39 2.99
CA ILE A 410 6.92 25.09 2.55
C ILE A 410 7.94 25.33 1.44
N ASP A 411 9.16 24.79 1.56
CA ASP A 411 10.24 25.00 0.59
C ASP A 411 10.51 26.48 0.25
N GLY A 412 10.39 27.36 1.25
CA GLY A 412 10.55 28.82 1.06
C GLY A 412 9.38 29.51 0.37
N VAL A 413 8.35 28.76 -0.05
CA VAL A 413 7.11 29.32 -0.60
C VAL A 413 6.14 29.61 0.53
N ARG A 414 5.73 30.87 0.66
CA ARG A 414 4.74 31.31 1.64
C ARG A 414 3.38 30.68 1.34
N GLN A 415 2.75 30.13 2.37
CA GLN A 415 1.42 29.53 2.30
C GLN A 415 0.38 30.47 2.92
N PRO A 416 -0.86 30.53 2.39
CA PRO A 416 -1.93 31.30 3.02
C PRO A 416 -2.18 30.80 4.45
N PRO A 417 -2.43 31.68 5.43
CA PRO A 417 -2.75 31.24 6.79
C PRO A 417 -4.03 30.39 6.80
N LEU A 418 -4.12 29.48 7.76
CA LEU A 418 -5.35 28.78 8.11
C LEU A 418 -6.31 29.77 8.78
N THR A 419 -7.58 29.78 8.39
CA THR A 419 -8.60 30.67 8.98
C THR A 419 -9.64 29.86 9.75
N LEU A 420 -10.32 30.51 10.70
CA LEU A 420 -11.42 29.88 11.44
C LEU A 420 -12.53 29.41 10.50
N ASP A 421 -12.94 30.25 9.55
CA ASP A 421 -14.00 29.91 8.60
C ASP A 421 -13.62 28.73 7.70
N GLU A 422 -12.35 28.62 7.31
CA GLU A 422 -11.85 27.47 6.55
C GLU A 422 -11.94 26.16 7.34
N VAL A 423 -11.56 26.18 8.63
CA VAL A 423 -11.68 25.00 9.50
C VAL A 423 -13.14 24.59 9.66
N LEU A 424 -14.02 25.55 9.97
CA LEU A 424 -15.46 25.28 10.15
C LEU A 424 -16.11 24.77 8.86
N ALA A 425 -15.74 25.35 7.72
CA ALA A 425 -16.21 24.92 6.41
C ALA A 425 -15.71 23.51 6.04
N ALA A 426 -14.48 23.17 6.41
CA ALA A 426 -13.95 21.83 6.20
C ALA A 426 -14.69 20.79 7.06
N ILE A 427 -14.94 21.08 8.34
CA ILE A 427 -15.73 20.22 9.22
C ILE A 427 -17.16 20.05 8.67
N ALA A 428 -17.79 21.14 8.22
CA ALA A 428 -19.10 21.07 7.56
C ALA A 428 -19.05 20.21 6.29
N SER A 429 -18.00 20.31 5.48
CA SER A 429 -17.85 19.44 4.31
C SER A 429 -17.64 17.98 4.68
N TRP A 430 -17.00 17.70 5.82
CA TRP A 430 -16.87 16.34 6.33
C TRP A 430 -18.20 15.76 6.79
N SER A 431 -19.12 16.56 7.34
CA SER A 431 -20.41 16.05 7.85
C SER A 431 -21.23 15.26 6.82
N SER A 432 -21.03 15.53 5.52
CA SER A 432 -21.67 14.80 4.42
C SER A 432 -20.84 13.66 3.82
N ARG A 433 -19.64 13.43 4.35
CA ARG A 433 -18.64 12.46 3.86
C ARG A 433 -18.16 11.58 5.01
N ARG A 434 -19.08 11.22 5.90
CA ARG A 434 -18.82 10.29 6.99
C ARG A 434 -18.14 9.02 6.50
N ASP A 435 -18.52 8.57 5.30
CA ASP A 435 -18.03 7.34 4.69
C ASP A 435 -16.53 7.36 4.36
N GLU A 436 -15.94 8.54 4.19
CA GLU A 436 -14.51 8.70 3.91
C GLU A 436 -13.65 8.60 5.19
N ALA A 437 -14.27 8.57 6.39
CA ALA A 437 -13.57 8.55 7.67
C ALA A 437 -13.63 7.15 8.32
N PRO A 438 -12.57 6.33 8.28
CA PRO A 438 -12.50 5.00 8.90
C PRO A 438 -12.33 5.07 10.43
N VAL A 439 -13.21 5.81 11.11
CA VAL A 439 -13.23 5.99 12.57
C VAL A 439 -14.59 5.66 13.14
N ASP A 440 -14.65 5.38 14.45
CA ASP A 440 -15.90 5.15 15.16
C ASP A 440 -16.79 6.41 15.23
N ASN A 441 -18.11 6.20 15.41
CA ASN A 441 -19.09 7.28 15.44
C ASN A 441 -18.79 8.30 16.54
N ALA A 442 -18.33 7.85 17.71
CA ALA A 442 -18.00 8.74 18.82
C ALA A 442 -16.82 9.68 18.48
N THR A 443 -15.76 9.14 17.84
CA THR A 443 -14.62 9.94 17.38
C THR A 443 -15.04 10.93 16.29
N TYR A 444 -15.90 10.49 15.37
CA TYR A 444 -16.42 11.35 14.31
C TYR A 444 -17.33 12.47 14.85
N GLU A 445 -18.21 12.16 15.80
CA GLU A 445 -19.05 13.15 16.50
C GLU A 445 -18.19 14.13 17.28
N ALA A 446 -17.15 13.66 17.99
CA ALA A 446 -16.19 14.53 18.67
C ALA A 446 -15.50 15.50 17.69
N PHE A 447 -15.17 15.04 16.49
CA PHE A 447 -14.64 15.90 15.43
C PHE A 447 -15.66 16.94 14.95
N LEU A 448 -16.92 16.55 14.71
CA LEU A 448 -17.97 17.50 14.33
C LEU A 448 -18.26 18.54 15.44
N ASN A 449 -18.15 18.13 16.70
CA ASN A 449 -18.38 18.99 17.86
C ASN A 449 -17.35 20.12 17.99
N ILE A 450 -16.17 20.02 17.35
CA ILE A 450 -15.20 21.13 17.27
C ILE A 450 -15.85 22.36 16.61
N ALA A 451 -16.64 22.15 15.55
CA ALA A 451 -17.33 23.25 14.89
C ALA A 451 -18.47 23.83 15.74
N ALA A 452 -19.16 22.98 16.49
CA ALA A 452 -20.29 23.38 17.34
C ALA A 452 -19.84 24.15 18.60
N THR A 453 -18.75 23.74 19.22
CA THR A 453 -18.22 24.32 20.47
C THR A 453 -17.21 25.45 20.21
N ARG A 454 -16.58 25.47 19.02
CA ARG A 454 -15.39 26.29 18.72
C ARG A 454 -14.24 26.04 19.69
N GLN A 455 -14.13 24.83 20.21
CA GLN A 455 -13.07 24.37 21.07
C GLN A 455 -12.35 23.18 20.44
N LEU A 456 -11.04 23.09 20.69
CA LEU A 456 -10.21 21.96 20.32
C LEU A 456 -10.01 21.10 21.59
N PRO A 457 -10.58 19.88 21.64
CA PRO A 457 -10.52 19.03 22.83
C PRO A 457 -9.08 18.64 23.21
N HIS A 458 -8.88 18.26 24.48
CA HIS A 458 -7.59 17.78 24.95
C HIS A 458 -7.06 16.61 24.09
N GLY A 459 -5.78 16.69 23.69
CA GLY A 459 -5.13 15.68 22.84
C GLY A 459 -5.42 15.81 21.34
N VAL A 460 -6.29 16.73 20.93
CA VAL A 460 -6.52 17.09 19.52
C VAL A 460 -5.60 18.24 19.14
N LYS A 461 -5.01 18.19 17.95
CA LYS A 461 -4.13 19.27 17.44
C LYS A 461 -4.25 19.45 15.93
N PHE A 462 -3.90 20.66 15.47
CA PHE A 462 -3.58 20.84 14.06
C PHE A 462 -2.22 20.22 13.74
N GLU A 463 -2.12 19.62 12.57
CA GLU A 463 -0.85 19.17 12.01
C GLU A 463 -0.73 19.64 10.56
N VAL A 464 0.51 19.81 10.12
CA VAL A 464 0.84 19.90 8.70
C VAL A 464 1.81 18.77 8.37
N ILE A 465 1.49 18.01 7.33
CA ILE A 465 2.43 17.07 6.74
C ILE A 465 3.02 17.76 5.52
N PRO A 466 4.30 18.19 5.55
CA PRO A 466 4.93 18.95 4.45
C PRO A 466 5.42 18.03 3.33
N SER A 467 5.56 16.73 3.58
CA SER A 467 5.99 15.77 2.57
C SER A 467 5.55 14.34 2.87
N PHE A 468 5.31 13.56 1.82
CA PHE A 468 5.13 12.11 1.88
C PHE A 468 6.21 11.39 1.07
N GLY A 469 6.83 10.37 1.66
CA GLY A 469 7.65 9.41 0.91
C GLY A 469 6.76 8.36 0.23
N SER A 470 7.19 7.83 -0.91
CA SER A 470 6.54 6.69 -1.55
C SER A 470 7.40 5.43 -1.55
N VAL A 471 6.78 4.30 -1.85
CA VAL A 471 7.44 2.98 -1.98
C VAL A 471 8.49 2.99 -3.10
N THR A 472 8.26 3.75 -4.17
CA THR A 472 9.25 3.92 -5.24
C THR A 472 10.40 4.83 -4.84
N GLY A 473 10.30 5.47 -3.66
CA GLY A 473 11.30 6.35 -3.06
C GLY A 473 11.18 7.81 -3.51
N ASP A 474 10.09 8.22 -4.15
CA ASP A 474 9.82 9.63 -4.44
C ASP A 474 9.50 10.39 -3.14
N SER A 475 9.83 11.67 -3.09
CA SER A 475 9.39 12.57 -2.00
C SER A 475 8.41 13.59 -2.55
N PHE A 476 7.14 13.43 -2.20
CA PHE A 476 6.06 14.34 -2.60
C PHE A 476 5.95 15.46 -1.59
N LYS A 477 6.19 16.69 -2.01
CA LYS A 477 5.94 17.89 -1.23
C LYS A 477 4.46 18.22 -1.34
N VAL A 478 3.77 18.10 -0.23
CA VAL A 478 2.34 18.31 -0.12
C VAL A 478 2.13 19.21 1.08
N TRP A 479 1.33 20.25 0.93
CA TRP A 479 0.82 21.03 2.06
C TRP A 479 -0.51 20.43 2.47
N SER A 480 -0.46 19.45 3.38
CA SER A 480 -1.65 18.79 3.91
C SER A 480 -1.90 19.23 5.35
N VAL A 481 -2.86 20.14 5.54
CA VAL A 481 -3.27 20.63 6.86
C VAL A 481 -4.42 19.78 7.36
N ARG A 482 -4.31 19.27 8.59
CA ARG A 482 -5.24 18.28 9.16
C ARG A 482 -5.53 18.55 10.64
N ILE A 483 -6.65 18.01 11.13
CA ILE A 483 -6.94 17.88 12.56
C ILE A 483 -6.65 16.44 12.96
N LEU A 484 -5.65 16.24 13.81
CA LEU A 484 -5.29 14.93 14.37
C LEU A 484 -6.12 14.65 15.61
N MET A 485 -6.94 13.60 15.55
CA MET A 485 -7.87 13.15 16.60
C MET A 485 -7.39 11.82 17.20
N PRO A 486 -7.30 11.69 18.54
CA PRO A 486 -7.22 10.39 19.20
C PRO A 486 -8.47 9.54 18.91
N LEU A 487 -8.28 8.25 18.63
CA LEU A 487 -9.38 7.32 18.43
C LEU A 487 -9.97 6.89 19.79
N ILE A 488 -11.26 7.15 19.99
CA ILE A 488 -11.97 6.77 21.23
C ILE A 488 -12.05 5.25 21.35
N SER A 489 -12.35 4.54 20.25
CA SER A 489 -12.42 3.07 20.25
C SER A 489 -11.07 2.36 20.40
N LYS A 490 -9.96 3.07 20.15
CA LYS A 490 -8.60 2.50 20.14
C LYS A 490 -7.61 3.46 20.82
N PRO A 491 -7.54 3.46 22.17
CA PRO A 491 -6.61 4.32 22.90
C PRO A 491 -5.16 4.17 22.41
N GLY A 492 -4.47 5.30 22.23
CA GLY A 492 -3.11 5.36 21.70
C GLY A 492 -3.02 5.43 20.16
N TRP A 493 -4.11 5.23 19.45
CA TRP A 493 -4.19 5.43 18.00
C TRP A 493 -4.80 6.78 17.67
N THR A 494 -4.46 7.32 16.50
CA THR A 494 -4.96 8.61 16.01
C THR A 494 -5.45 8.51 14.57
N TYR A 495 -6.37 9.39 14.18
CA TYR A 495 -6.78 9.61 12.79
C TYR A 495 -6.78 11.10 12.47
N ALA A 496 -6.44 11.46 11.23
CA ALA A 496 -6.33 12.85 10.80
C ALA A 496 -7.39 13.21 9.76
N PHE A 497 -8.23 14.21 10.08
CA PHE A 497 -9.22 14.76 9.16
C PHE A 497 -8.60 15.90 8.34
N SER A 498 -8.59 15.76 7.01
CA SER A 498 -8.01 16.77 6.11
C SER A 498 -8.85 18.05 6.05
N ILE A 499 -8.18 19.20 6.24
CA ILE A 499 -8.78 20.55 6.07
C ILE A 499 -8.41 21.11 4.70
N ARG A 500 -7.12 21.08 4.37
CA ARG A 500 -6.56 21.64 3.14
C ARG A 500 -5.57 20.67 2.55
N GLU A 501 -5.63 20.46 1.24
CA GLU A 501 -4.62 19.70 0.52
C GLU A 501 -4.18 20.46 -0.74
N GLN A 502 -2.88 20.65 -0.84
CA GLN A 502 -2.22 21.22 -2.01
C GLN A 502 -0.93 20.45 -2.28
N TYR A 503 -0.80 19.86 -3.46
CA TYR A 503 0.50 19.38 -3.95
C TYR A 503 1.38 20.59 -4.25
N VAL A 504 2.69 20.48 -4.05
CA VAL A 504 3.63 21.59 -4.27
C VAL A 504 4.73 21.17 -5.23
N GLY A 505 5.25 19.95 -5.08
CA GLY A 505 6.30 19.41 -5.92
C GLY A 505 6.56 17.95 -5.64
N VAL A 506 7.34 17.32 -6.50
CA VAL A 506 7.80 15.95 -6.31
C VAL A 506 9.29 15.90 -6.61
N ASP A 507 10.05 15.43 -5.63
CA ASP A 507 11.44 15.04 -5.83
C ASP A 507 11.44 13.56 -6.19
N SER A 508 11.13 13.24 -7.46
CA SER A 508 11.12 11.86 -7.93
C SER A 508 12.53 11.32 -8.08
N ILE A 509 12.74 10.02 -7.82
CA ILE A 509 14.02 9.36 -8.13
C ILE A 509 14.19 9.27 -9.64
N ASP A 510 14.90 10.25 -10.20
CA ASP A 510 15.52 10.07 -11.50
C ASP A 510 16.65 9.05 -11.34
N MET A 511 16.42 7.81 -11.76
CA MET A 511 17.42 6.74 -11.67
C MET A 511 18.71 7.07 -12.43
N THR A 512 18.65 7.96 -13.44
CA THR A 512 19.84 8.42 -14.18
C THR A 512 20.67 9.42 -13.38
N SER A 513 20.06 10.11 -12.40
CA SER A 513 20.75 10.98 -11.44
C SER A 513 21.38 10.24 -10.27
N ILE A 514 21.19 8.92 -10.16
CA ILE A 514 21.87 8.11 -9.15
C ILE A 514 23.26 7.73 -9.64
N TYR A 515 24.27 8.18 -8.93
CA TYR A 515 25.65 7.82 -9.18
C TYR A 515 25.94 6.50 -8.44
N TRP A 516 25.94 5.40 -9.18
CA TRP A 516 26.23 4.06 -8.68
C TRP A 516 27.74 3.80 -8.54
N GLY A 517 28.14 3.21 -7.41
CA GLY A 517 29.52 2.78 -7.19
C GLY A 517 29.80 1.40 -7.75
N VAL A 518 30.91 0.79 -7.32
CA VAL A 518 31.23 -0.60 -7.72
C VAL A 518 30.42 -1.56 -6.84
N PRO A 519 29.73 -2.58 -7.40
CA PRO A 519 29.08 -3.62 -6.59
C PRO A 519 30.09 -4.39 -5.74
N ALA A 520 29.72 -4.79 -4.53
CA ALA A 520 30.50 -5.74 -3.75
C ALA A 520 30.34 -7.18 -4.27
N ASP A 521 31.18 -8.09 -3.77
CA ASP A 521 31.19 -9.50 -4.15
C ASP A 521 29.86 -10.21 -3.88
N ASN A 522 29.10 -9.75 -2.87
CA ASN A 522 27.76 -10.25 -2.56
C ASN A 522 26.67 -9.68 -3.50
N GLY A 523 27.03 -8.83 -4.47
CA GLY A 523 26.11 -8.21 -5.41
C GLY A 523 25.44 -6.93 -4.92
N LEU A 524 25.69 -6.50 -3.68
CA LEU A 524 25.12 -5.28 -3.14
C LEU A 524 25.86 -4.07 -3.70
N GLN A 525 25.13 -3.11 -4.26
CA GLN A 525 25.69 -1.89 -4.82
C GLN A 525 25.09 -0.66 -4.16
N ALA A 526 25.95 0.28 -3.74
CA ALA A 526 25.55 1.57 -3.19
C ALA A 526 25.53 2.66 -4.28
N GLY A 527 24.55 3.55 -4.20
CA GLY A 527 24.41 4.73 -5.05
C GLY A 527 24.19 5.98 -4.21
N VAL A 528 24.45 7.14 -4.81
CA VAL A 528 24.17 8.44 -4.19
C VAL A 528 23.49 9.38 -5.16
N ARG A 529 22.63 10.25 -4.63
CA ARG A 529 22.06 11.38 -5.35
C ARG A 529 22.12 12.64 -4.48
N LEU A 530 22.50 13.76 -5.09
CA LEU A 530 22.39 15.09 -4.48
C LEU A 530 21.02 15.69 -4.82
N VAL A 531 20.42 16.41 -3.87
CA VAL A 531 19.10 17.03 -4.02
C VAL A 531 19.18 18.52 -3.72
N PRO A 532 18.83 19.40 -4.68
CA PRO A 532 18.46 19.08 -6.06
C PRO A 532 19.66 18.51 -6.85
N SER A 533 19.43 17.65 -7.84
CA SER A 533 20.49 17.14 -8.72
C SER A 533 20.82 18.18 -9.78
N GLN A 534 22.01 18.79 -9.69
CA GLN A 534 22.41 19.92 -10.53
C GLN A 534 23.90 19.84 -10.87
N PRO A 535 24.33 20.34 -12.04
CA PRO A 535 25.74 20.41 -12.39
C PRO A 535 26.48 21.52 -11.63
N GLU A 536 25.76 22.44 -10.98
CA GLU A 536 26.31 23.60 -10.30
C GLU A 536 25.62 23.85 -8.95
N TYR A 537 26.40 24.19 -7.92
CA TYR A 537 25.89 24.54 -6.59
C TYR A 537 26.56 25.81 -6.06
N ARG A 538 25.87 26.57 -5.22
CA ARG A 538 26.36 27.85 -4.69
C ARG A 538 27.02 27.70 -3.31
N ILE A 539 27.99 28.56 -3.03
CA ILE A 539 28.48 28.75 -1.65
C ILE A 539 27.30 29.16 -0.74
N GLY A 540 27.17 28.47 0.39
CA GLY A 540 26.05 28.64 1.34
C GLY A 540 24.80 27.83 1.01
N GLN A 541 24.73 27.19 -0.16
CA GLN A 541 23.60 26.34 -0.52
C GLN A 541 23.62 25.05 0.31
N ARG A 542 22.45 24.69 0.85
CA ARG A 542 22.21 23.39 1.47
C ARG A 542 21.82 22.40 0.39
N ILE A 543 22.42 21.22 0.44
CA ILE A 543 22.25 20.17 -0.56
C ILE A 543 21.83 18.90 0.19
N GLY A 544 20.65 18.38 -0.11
CA GLY A 544 20.21 17.09 0.41
C GLY A 544 21.06 15.95 -0.15
N VAL A 545 21.23 14.88 0.62
CA VAL A 545 21.95 13.68 0.18
C VAL A 545 21.07 12.46 0.39
N GLU A 546 20.94 11.67 -0.67
CA GLU A 546 20.20 10.43 -0.64
C GLU A 546 21.09 9.27 -1.05
N PHE A 547 20.94 8.16 -0.35
CA PHE A 547 21.67 6.94 -0.55
C PHE A 547 20.75 5.85 -1.06
N PHE A 548 21.28 4.99 -1.92
CA PHE A 548 20.53 3.92 -2.56
C PHE A 548 21.28 2.62 -2.45
N TYR A 549 20.55 1.52 -2.27
CA TYR A 549 21.08 0.17 -2.34
C TYR A 549 20.29 -0.65 -3.35
N ARG A 550 20.98 -1.44 -4.17
CA ARG A 550 20.34 -2.42 -5.06
C ARG A 550 21.16 -3.71 -5.11
N SER A 551 20.51 -4.79 -5.49
CA SER A 551 21.16 -6.01 -5.92
C SER A 551 21.46 -5.95 -7.42
N THR A 552 22.67 -6.35 -7.82
CA THR A 552 23.06 -6.49 -9.23
C THR A 552 23.08 -7.95 -9.70
N THR A 553 22.55 -8.87 -8.90
CA THR A 553 22.64 -10.32 -9.15
C THR A 553 21.34 -10.96 -9.64
N GLY A 554 20.28 -10.17 -9.80
CA GLY A 554 18.94 -10.68 -10.12
C GLY A 554 18.22 -11.38 -8.96
N ARG A 555 18.81 -11.37 -7.75
CA ARG A 555 18.21 -11.94 -6.53
C ARG A 555 18.18 -10.91 -5.41
N ALA A 556 17.19 -10.98 -4.53
CA ALA A 556 17.14 -10.13 -3.35
C ALA A 556 18.28 -10.48 -2.37
N ILE A 557 18.87 -9.45 -1.75
CA ILE A 557 19.92 -9.56 -0.74
C ILE A 557 19.34 -9.10 0.60
N GLU A 558 19.41 -9.95 1.62
CA GLU A 558 18.99 -9.61 2.98
C GLU A 558 20.01 -8.64 3.62
N ALA A 559 19.52 -7.57 4.22
CA ALA A 559 20.35 -6.55 4.85
C ALA A 559 19.61 -5.84 5.99
N ASP A 560 20.33 -5.46 7.04
CA ASP A 560 19.80 -4.67 8.15
C ASP A 560 20.08 -3.18 7.91
N LEU A 561 19.11 -2.46 7.38
CA LEU A 561 19.25 -1.04 7.12
C LEU A 561 18.79 -0.21 8.34
N PRO A 562 19.55 0.82 8.75
CA PRO A 562 19.14 1.67 9.85
C PRO A 562 18.03 2.63 9.42
N ASN A 563 17.17 3.00 10.37
CA ASN A 563 16.14 4.03 10.17
C ASN A 563 16.76 5.43 10.00
N ALA A 564 17.87 5.70 10.69
CA ALA A 564 18.66 6.92 10.54
C ALA A 564 19.95 6.59 9.79
N PHE A 565 20.10 7.14 8.59
CA PHE A 565 21.23 6.79 7.73
C PHE A 565 22.43 7.72 7.94
N THR A 566 23.61 7.13 8.12
CA THR A 566 24.90 7.82 8.17
C THR A 566 25.86 7.20 7.16
N PHE A 567 26.81 7.99 6.67
CA PHE A 567 27.92 7.51 5.86
C PHE A 567 29.14 7.23 6.75
N LYS A 568 30.09 6.42 6.27
CA LYS A 568 31.36 6.16 6.96
C LYS A 568 32.39 7.25 6.69
N GLU A 569 32.44 7.73 5.44
CA GLU A 569 33.40 8.72 5.01
C GLU A 569 32.83 9.49 3.80
N ILE A 570 33.20 10.76 3.69
CA ILE A 570 32.97 11.60 2.51
C ILE A 570 34.34 11.99 1.92
N LYS A 571 34.55 11.71 0.63
CA LYS A 571 35.76 12.10 -0.11
C LYS A 571 35.40 13.14 -1.15
N VAL A 572 36.09 14.26 -1.12
CA VAL A 572 35.92 15.33 -2.10
C VAL A 572 37.28 15.67 -2.68
N VAL A 573 37.38 15.73 -4.00
CA VAL A 573 38.58 16.20 -4.70
C VAL A 573 38.20 17.32 -5.66
N ASP A 574 39.15 18.16 -6.04
CA ASP A 574 38.95 19.20 -7.04
C ASP A 574 39.02 18.66 -8.49
N GLY A 575 38.96 19.57 -9.46
CA GLY A 575 39.07 19.28 -10.89
C GLY A 575 40.38 18.60 -11.28
N ASP A 576 41.47 18.89 -10.55
CA ASP A 576 42.81 18.36 -10.76
C ASP A 576 43.07 17.05 -9.97
N GLY A 577 42.14 16.70 -9.08
CA GLY A 577 42.19 15.49 -8.25
C GLY A 577 42.82 15.69 -6.87
N SER A 578 43.10 16.93 -6.46
CA SER A 578 43.61 17.25 -5.12
C SER A 578 42.48 17.16 -4.10
N GLU A 579 42.76 16.59 -2.92
CA GLU A 579 41.75 16.41 -1.88
C GLU A 579 41.30 17.75 -1.27
N LEU A 580 39.99 17.93 -1.18
CA LEU A 580 39.35 19.08 -0.54
C LEU A 580 38.92 18.70 0.87
N LYS A 581 39.05 19.66 1.79
CA LYS A 581 38.66 19.45 3.18
C LYS A 581 37.13 19.38 3.30
N ALA A 582 36.64 18.24 3.76
CA ALA A 582 35.26 18.07 4.22
C ALA A 582 35.26 17.95 5.75
N ILE A 583 34.43 18.76 6.41
CA ILE A 583 34.22 18.71 7.86
C ILE A 583 32.96 17.90 8.11
N ASP A 584 33.12 16.76 8.79
CA ASP A 584 32.00 15.94 9.21
C ASP A 584 31.39 16.49 10.50
N HIS A 585 30.08 16.73 10.46
CA HIS A 585 29.27 17.21 11.57
C HIS A 585 28.20 16.18 11.98
N GLN A 586 28.29 14.94 11.47
CA GLN A 586 27.31 13.91 11.72
C GLN A 586 27.13 13.65 13.21
N GLN A 587 25.94 13.95 13.71
CA GLN A 587 25.50 13.45 15.00
C GLN A 587 25.20 11.96 14.88
N HIS A 588 25.68 11.16 15.84
CA HIS A 588 25.30 9.76 15.96
C HIS A 588 23.81 9.67 16.26
N LEU A 589 23.00 9.53 15.21
CA LEU A 589 21.56 9.32 15.33
C LEU A 589 21.33 7.87 15.75
N VAL A 590 20.74 7.67 16.93
CA VAL A 590 20.31 6.35 17.39
C VAL A 590 18.94 6.06 16.78
N GLY A 591 18.90 5.19 15.77
CA GLY A 591 17.68 4.70 15.15
C GLY A 591 17.66 3.18 15.13
N GLY A 592 16.46 2.58 15.23
CA GLY A 592 16.29 1.12 15.10
C GLY A 592 16.76 0.59 13.74
N TRP A 593 17.05 -0.72 13.70
CA TRP A 593 17.42 -1.46 12.51
C TRP A 593 16.17 -2.13 11.92
N MET A 594 16.09 -2.19 10.60
CA MET A 594 15.01 -2.85 9.88
C MET A 594 15.59 -3.88 8.90
N GLY A 595 15.27 -5.15 9.13
CA GLY A 595 15.56 -6.22 8.18
C GLY A 595 14.87 -5.93 6.86
N THR A 596 15.65 -5.81 5.79
CA THR A 596 15.22 -5.38 4.47
C THR A 596 15.73 -6.34 3.40
N ASN A 597 14.85 -6.82 2.53
CA ASN A 597 15.24 -7.58 1.33
C ASN A 597 15.46 -6.62 0.15
N ILE A 598 16.72 -6.38 -0.20
CA ILE A 598 17.13 -5.42 -1.23
C ILE A 598 17.15 -6.12 -2.60
N GLY A 599 16.19 -5.78 -3.46
CA GLY A 599 16.08 -6.29 -4.83
C GLY A 599 16.84 -5.44 -5.88
N GLU A 600 16.55 -5.68 -7.16
CA GLU A 600 17.11 -4.86 -8.27
C GLU A 600 16.58 -3.43 -8.26
N GLN A 601 15.36 -3.24 -7.75
CA GLN A 601 14.78 -1.91 -7.55
C GLN A 601 15.50 -1.21 -6.37
N PRO A 602 16.05 0.00 -6.59
CA PRO A 602 16.80 0.72 -5.56
C PRO A 602 16.00 0.98 -4.29
N THR A 603 16.56 0.61 -3.14
CA THR A 603 16.06 0.97 -1.82
C THR A 603 16.70 2.29 -1.36
N ARG A 604 15.90 3.34 -1.18
CA ARG A 604 16.35 4.69 -0.78
C ARG A 604 16.55 4.83 0.73
N ARG A 605 17.53 5.64 1.12
CA ARG A 605 17.78 6.13 2.49
C ARG A 605 18.14 7.61 2.45
N ILE A 606 17.52 8.40 3.30
CA ILE A 606 17.78 9.85 3.39
C ILE A 606 18.96 10.06 4.34
N GLY A 607 20.02 10.70 3.85
CA GLY A 607 21.15 11.13 4.66
C GLY A 607 21.00 12.57 5.13
N GLN A 608 21.90 13.00 6.02
CA GLN A 608 21.99 14.41 6.42
C GLN A 608 22.46 15.28 5.25
N SER A 609 21.92 16.50 5.15
CA SER A 609 22.31 17.46 4.10
C SER A 609 23.77 17.89 4.23
N ILE A 610 24.42 18.20 3.12
CA ILE A 610 25.73 18.85 3.10
C ILE A 610 25.59 20.35 2.79
N GLN A 611 26.65 21.10 3.06
CA GLN A 611 26.75 22.51 2.70
C GLN A 611 28.11 22.81 2.08
N ILE A 612 28.15 23.75 1.13
CA ILE A 612 29.41 24.27 0.57
C ILE A 612 29.74 25.59 1.25
N SER A 613 31.00 25.75 1.69
CA SER A 613 31.49 26.99 2.30
C SER A 613 32.87 27.35 1.74
N SER A 614 33.17 28.65 1.63
CA SER A 614 34.53 29.14 1.34
C SER A 614 35.38 29.34 2.59
N SER A 615 34.82 29.15 3.79
CA SER A 615 35.54 29.27 5.06
C SER A 615 35.05 28.26 6.09
N VAL A 616 35.89 27.96 7.07
CA VAL A 616 35.51 27.09 8.20
C VAL A 616 34.38 27.78 8.99
N PRO A 617 33.24 27.12 9.23
CA PRO A 617 32.18 27.70 10.06
C PRO A 617 32.73 28.02 11.46
N THR A 618 32.53 29.26 11.93
CA THR A 618 32.89 29.63 13.31
C THR A 618 31.93 28.95 14.28
N GLU A 619 32.42 28.08 15.16
CA GLU A 619 31.61 27.46 16.21
C GLU A 619 30.99 28.54 17.13
N SER A 620 29.68 28.73 17.02
CA SER A 620 28.93 29.54 17.99
C SER A 620 28.74 28.73 19.28
N LYS A 621 29.51 29.07 20.31
CA LYS A 621 29.33 28.59 21.70
C LYS A 621 28.10 29.26 22.35
N THR A 622 26.90 28.84 21.98
CA THR A 622 25.69 29.02 22.82
C THR A 622 24.79 27.79 22.67
N ALA A 623 25.21 26.69 23.31
CA ALA A 623 24.36 25.53 23.51
C ALA A 623 23.39 25.84 24.66
N VAL A 624 22.09 25.88 24.35
CA VAL A 624 21.02 25.12 25.05
C VAL A 624 19.62 25.38 24.44
N ASP A 625 19.37 26.46 23.68
CA ASP A 625 18.02 26.75 23.13
C ASP A 625 17.91 26.87 21.59
N GLY A 626 18.78 26.20 20.82
CA GLY A 626 18.89 26.43 19.37
C GLY A 626 19.17 25.19 18.51
N ALA A 627 18.49 24.08 18.73
CA ALA A 627 18.71 22.83 17.97
C ALA A 627 18.35 22.88 16.46
N HIS A 628 18.06 24.06 15.89
CA HIS A 628 17.65 24.19 14.48
C HIS A 628 18.55 25.08 13.60
N GLU A 629 19.58 25.75 14.12
CA GLU A 629 20.23 26.84 13.36
C GLU A 629 21.62 26.56 12.72
N SER A 630 22.18 25.34 12.78
CA SER A 630 23.42 25.02 12.02
C SER A 630 23.44 23.65 11.30
N GLY A 631 22.29 23.00 11.13
CA GLY A 631 22.16 21.54 10.97
C GLY A 631 22.53 20.86 9.64
N ALA A 632 23.67 21.15 9.01
CA ALA A 632 24.21 20.30 7.93
C ALA A 632 25.08 19.17 8.52
N GLY A 633 24.98 17.95 7.99
CA GLY A 633 25.75 16.79 8.44
C GLY A 633 27.20 16.79 7.97
N ALA A 634 27.55 17.53 6.92
CA ALA A 634 28.93 17.82 6.58
C ALA A 634 29.07 19.16 5.82
N THR A 635 30.24 19.79 5.95
CA THR A 635 30.61 21.02 5.25
C THR A 635 31.79 20.77 4.30
N ILE A 636 31.61 21.05 3.02
CA ILE A 636 32.67 20.98 2.01
C ILE A 636 33.31 22.36 1.87
N LEU A 637 34.62 22.44 2.04
CA LEU A 637 35.37 23.67 1.81
C LEU A 637 35.79 23.75 0.34
N ALA A 638 35.20 24.69 -0.40
CA ALA A 638 35.46 24.90 -1.82
C ALA A 638 35.26 26.37 -2.22
N GLU A 639 36.03 26.81 -3.21
CA GLU A 639 36.02 28.19 -3.69
C GLU A 639 35.10 28.37 -4.90
N ALA A 640 34.65 29.61 -5.12
CA ALA A 640 33.85 29.95 -6.28
C ALA A 640 34.61 29.66 -7.58
N GLY A 641 33.97 28.97 -8.52
CA GLY A 641 34.53 28.55 -9.81
C GLY A 641 35.15 27.15 -9.80
N GLN A 642 35.38 26.55 -8.63
CA GLN A 642 36.03 25.25 -8.48
C GLN A 642 35.11 24.10 -8.90
N THR A 643 35.65 23.12 -9.64
CA THR A 643 34.97 21.84 -9.89
C THR A 643 35.28 20.88 -8.75
N CYS A 644 34.27 20.22 -8.21
CA CYS A 644 34.37 19.23 -7.15
C CYS A 644 33.90 17.86 -7.65
N ARG A 645 34.62 16.80 -7.28
CA ARG A 645 34.20 15.41 -7.43
C ARG A 645 34.05 14.78 -6.05
N LEU A 646 32.82 14.38 -5.74
CA LEU A 646 32.40 13.89 -4.44
C LEU A 646 32.04 12.41 -4.52
N ARG A 647 32.42 11.64 -3.48
CA ARG A 647 32.02 10.24 -3.29
C ARG A 647 31.87 9.93 -1.81
N PHE A 648 30.89 9.11 -1.47
CA PHE A 648 30.73 8.59 -0.11
C PHE A 648 31.21 7.14 0.00
N LEU A 649 31.69 6.77 1.18
CA LEU A 649 31.78 5.38 1.62
C LEU A 649 30.66 5.11 2.62
N VAL A 650 29.91 4.04 2.41
CA VAL A 650 28.77 3.64 3.26
C VAL A 650 28.95 2.20 3.75
N ARG A 651 28.27 1.81 4.83
CA ARG A 651 28.39 0.44 5.35
C ARG A 651 27.77 -0.56 4.37
N ASN A 652 28.40 -1.73 4.22
CA ASN A 652 27.74 -2.89 3.61
C ASN A 652 26.81 -3.53 4.65
N TYR A 653 25.51 -3.27 4.53
CA TYR A 653 24.51 -3.72 5.51
C TYR A 653 24.07 -5.19 5.35
N ALA A 654 24.54 -5.88 4.31
CA ALA A 654 24.28 -7.31 4.11
C ALA A 654 25.33 -8.22 4.77
N THR A 655 26.30 -7.63 5.49
CA THR A 655 27.37 -8.39 6.16
C THR A 655 27.76 -7.69 7.47
N GLU A 656 28.06 -8.46 8.51
CA GLU A 656 28.47 -7.88 9.80
C GLU A 656 29.85 -7.20 9.73
N VAL A 657 30.78 -7.78 8.95
CA VAL A 657 32.21 -7.40 8.85
C VAL A 657 32.64 -7.12 7.39
N GLY A 658 31.78 -6.44 6.61
CA GLY A 658 32.08 -6.10 5.21
C GLY A 658 32.86 -4.80 5.04
N GLU A 659 33.70 -4.75 4.00
CA GLU A 659 34.31 -3.52 3.50
C GLU A 659 33.24 -2.45 3.16
N PRO A 660 33.48 -1.16 3.44
CA PRO A 660 32.57 -0.10 3.05
C PRO A 660 32.32 -0.07 1.54
N LEU A 661 31.07 0.16 1.15
CA LEU A 661 30.69 0.32 -0.25
C LEU A 661 30.97 1.75 -0.70
N PRO A 662 31.75 1.96 -1.77
CA PRO A 662 31.82 3.25 -2.42
C PRO A 662 30.52 3.53 -3.17
N THR A 663 30.02 4.77 -3.10
CA THR A 663 29.00 5.27 -4.04
C THR A 663 29.65 5.65 -5.37
N GLY A 664 28.85 6.05 -6.36
CA GLY A 664 29.37 6.67 -7.58
C GLY A 664 29.95 8.06 -7.29
N LYS A 665 30.72 8.58 -8.24
CA LYS A 665 31.35 9.90 -8.16
C LYS A 665 30.40 10.96 -8.74
N VAL A 666 30.01 11.93 -7.92
CA VAL A 666 29.23 13.10 -8.35
C VAL A 666 30.19 14.23 -8.71
N GLU A 667 30.05 14.81 -9.89
CA GLU A 667 30.84 15.98 -10.32
C GLU A 667 29.94 17.21 -10.40
N PHE A 668 30.38 18.33 -9.80
CA PHE A 668 29.66 19.60 -9.84
C PHE A 668 30.60 20.80 -9.76
N ARG A 669 30.14 21.96 -10.23
CA ARG A 669 30.87 23.23 -10.14
C ARG A 669 30.34 24.11 -9.02
N VAL A 670 31.23 24.80 -8.32
CA VAL A 670 30.87 25.74 -7.26
C VAL A 670 30.69 27.15 -7.83
N LEU A 671 29.58 27.80 -7.52
CA LEU A 671 29.28 29.17 -7.87
C LEU A 671 29.44 30.10 -6.67
N GLY A 672 29.80 31.36 -6.94
CA GLY A 672 29.90 32.40 -5.90
C GLY A 672 28.55 32.71 -5.23
N GLN A 673 28.61 33.40 -4.08
CA GLN A 673 27.43 33.89 -3.38
C GLN A 673 26.60 34.81 -4.28
N ALA A 674 25.27 34.72 -4.15
CA ALA A 674 24.39 35.74 -4.74
C ALA A 674 24.64 37.06 -4.02
N PHE A 675 24.97 38.12 -4.77
CA PHE A 675 24.83 39.48 -4.25
C PHE A 675 23.35 39.70 -3.92
N ILE A 676 23.03 39.74 -2.63
CA ILE A 676 21.77 40.31 -2.19
C ILE A 676 21.85 41.79 -2.58
N PHE A 677 21.15 42.18 -3.66
CA PHE A 677 20.81 43.58 -3.86
C PHE A 677 19.97 43.98 -2.65
N ARG A 678 20.61 44.62 -1.66
CA ARG A 678 19.88 45.45 -0.71
C ARG A 678 19.21 46.52 -1.55
N SER A 679 17.89 46.49 -1.64
CA SER A 679 17.13 47.64 -2.11
C SER A 679 17.62 48.87 -1.32
N PRO A 680 17.98 49.99 -1.97
CA PRO A 680 18.22 51.21 -1.24
C PRO A 680 16.91 51.58 -0.56
N SER A 681 16.97 51.77 0.75
CA SER A 681 15.92 52.40 1.53
C SER A 681 15.52 53.71 0.87
N ASN A 682 14.26 53.81 0.43
CA ASN A 682 13.47 55.03 0.36
C ASN A 682 11.99 54.68 0.51
#